data_AF-A0A9W8IRI2-F1
#
_entry.id   AF-A0A9W8IRI2-F1
#
_cell.length_a   1.000
_cell.length_b   1.000
_cell.length_c   1.000
_cell.angle_alpha   90.00
_cell.angle_beta   90.00
_cell.angle_gamma   90.00
#
_symmetry.space_group_name_H-M   'P 1'
#
loop_
_entity.id
_entity.type
_entity.pdbx_description
1 polymer ?
#
loop_
_entity_poly.entity_id
_entity_poly.type
_entity_poly.pdbx_seq_one_letter_code
_entity_poly.pdbx_strand_id
1 'polypeptide(L)'
;MSGTRVEYLPNSRKPDVDKLCEQESNSTILLLCIHGPAGIGKSTLAGHLSDLFRSAGRLAASIFLSAIRMETLEPETIIKMIAHEIGCTHPQAIPKIVEAMDRCHGTSLEIHLQQFILEPLRSLRHPRPLIIIMDAMDEWRDHPRFIKALAFLNSESSVVKFILTDRLNPCASRLPGIDKVSIYTHALGPISREVIKAYFHNFLGTVSWVDGRKASSADVERLTELSGGLPVWASTVIKILSHSFSASPPHEILAEIIGSRRQVGDSDELGELYHNALRRLFPSPDAQKYFRRHMGATNVLQEPLSLADFSTLTGIPSHLIKKIQFTLSALQTRSPPLGSENMIHPATTLFHLSFLEYVQASTMETCFAISAFNSHSAIGLTCLKQLAILSASSPHNNFPLRSLECYAVKYWPHHVFNGTPRSNNQWARTEHCSTLRMMPDTHGRWAVLFLKGLMPGEVDSTLEDVTKGDGMVSTLRNLARRLGKTSGDHRRFQVACLEVAVRIDGGDAEGWSELGKCYRAGGKRAGNLQLHEEAVLAFRHALHLRPDPHPSRGESLDDVATQLWLCYRQNGGSDILSEAISCSRMAVTLSPTPHPDRAGRLSTLACALSHLYTCNGDLETLNEVVSLHREALALRPAPHPDHSLSLNNLANALHSLHKRNGDIGALNKAISLHREALALCPVPHPDRPLPLNNLAYALQSFYKHNGEVDALNEAISLQREALALRPAPHPDRPSLLTNLANALDGLYECNGDISALNEAISLHCEVLEQQPAPHPNRSRSLNNLALCLHALYQHNKDIGTLNKCISLGREGLSLCPAPHPRRRNILQALAEAYLSQFEQNGAVEVLDEAISLRREVLVFRPLGHRYRAGHVQSLVRLLEKRREVTGDDQDCREIEDLKAELAA
;
A
#
# COMPACT_ATOMS: atom_id res chain seq x y z
N MET A 1 13.25 -10.01 22.25
CA MET A 1 12.17 -9.00 22.22
C MET A 1 10.96 -9.37 23.09
N SER A 2 11.11 -10.30 24.05
CA SER A 2 10.05 -10.71 24.98
C SER A 2 10.15 -9.93 26.30
N GLY A 3 9.59 -8.71 26.36
CA GLY A 3 9.28 -8.08 27.64
C GLY A 3 8.24 -8.91 28.39
N THR A 4 8.29 -8.92 29.73
CA THR A 4 7.27 -9.56 30.58
C THR A 4 5.91 -8.96 30.25
N ARG A 5 5.01 -9.83 29.76
CA ARG A 5 3.74 -9.48 29.15
C ARG A 5 2.64 -9.33 30.21
N VAL A 6 1.61 -8.54 29.90
CA VAL A 6 0.37 -8.53 30.69
C VAL A 6 -0.21 -9.94 30.67
N GLU A 7 -0.46 -10.48 31.86
CA GLU A 7 -0.90 -11.86 32.06
C GLU A 7 -2.23 -12.10 31.33
N TYR A 8 -2.24 -13.06 30.39
CA TYR A 8 -3.47 -13.48 29.74
C TYR A 8 -4.35 -14.21 30.77
N LEU A 9 -5.58 -13.73 30.98
CA LEU A 9 -6.54 -14.40 31.84
C LEU A 9 -6.89 -15.77 31.26
N PRO A 10 -6.54 -16.89 31.92
CA PRO A 10 -6.82 -18.22 31.41
C PRO A 10 -8.31 -18.38 31.14
N ASN A 11 -8.65 -18.97 29.98
CA ASN A 11 -10.01 -19.19 29.50
C ASN A 11 -10.85 -17.93 29.21
N SER A 12 -10.31 -16.72 29.39
CA SER A 12 -11.06 -15.46 29.15
C SER A 12 -11.59 -15.30 27.73
N ARG A 13 -10.87 -15.88 26.75
CA ARG A 13 -11.24 -15.91 25.34
C ARG A 13 -11.24 -17.34 24.78
N LYS A 14 -11.62 -18.33 25.59
CA LYS A 14 -11.64 -19.73 25.16
C LYS A 14 -12.41 -19.96 23.85
N PRO A 15 -13.62 -19.39 23.65
CA PRO A 15 -14.33 -19.55 22.38
C PRO A 15 -13.58 -18.96 21.18
N ASP A 16 -12.86 -17.84 21.36
CA ASP A 16 -12.05 -17.24 20.30
C ASP A 16 -10.83 -18.12 19.98
N VAL A 17 -10.15 -18.65 21.01
CA VAL A 17 -8.98 -19.53 20.86
C VAL A 17 -9.37 -20.82 20.14
N ASP A 18 -10.46 -21.46 20.56
CA ASP A 18 -10.92 -22.72 19.96
C ASP A 18 -11.25 -22.52 18.47
N LYS A 19 -11.94 -21.43 18.12
CA LYS A 19 -12.26 -21.09 16.72
C LYS A 19 -11.02 -20.77 15.89
N LEU A 20 -10.03 -20.06 16.45
CA LEU A 20 -8.78 -19.76 15.75
C LEU A 20 -7.95 -21.04 15.50
N CYS A 21 -7.90 -21.95 16.46
CA CYS A 21 -7.22 -23.24 16.31
C CYS A 21 -7.91 -24.15 15.26
N GLU A 22 -9.24 -24.11 15.18
CA GLU A 22 -10.00 -24.82 14.14
C GLU A 22 -9.66 -24.30 12.74
N GLN A 23 -9.69 -22.97 12.55
CA GLN A 23 -9.38 -22.35 11.25
C GLN A 23 -7.90 -22.44 10.88
N GLU A 24 -7.00 -22.51 11.87
CA GLU A 24 -5.58 -22.77 11.63
C GLU A 24 -5.38 -24.11 10.94
N SER A 25 -6.18 -25.13 11.24
CA SER A 25 -6.07 -26.46 10.63
C SER A 25 -6.55 -26.51 9.16
N ASN A 26 -7.16 -25.45 8.65
CA ASN A 26 -7.65 -25.39 7.28
C ASN A 26 -6.50 -25.18 6.27
N SER A 27 -6.34 -26.08 5.29
CA SER A 27 -5.26 -26.02 4.32
C SER A 27 -5.34 -24.84 3.35
N THR A 28 -6.49 -24.21 3.17
CA THR A 28 -6.65 -23.10 2.21
C THR A 28 -6.31 -21.74 2.81
N ILE A 29 -6.22 -21.62 4.13
CA ILE A 29 -5.97 -20.36 4.84
C ILE A 29 -4.48 -20.20 5.12
N LEU A 30 -3.86 -19.17 4.53
CA LEU A 30 -2.49 -18.77 4.83
C LEU A 30 -2.43 -17.85 6.05
N LEU A 31 -3.36 -16.91 6.12
CA LEU A 31 -3.30 -15.78 7.05
C LEU A 31 -4.58 -15.70 7.89
N LEU A 32 -4.45 -15.73 9.21
CA LEU A 32 -5.53 -15.46 10.16
C LEU A 32 -5.37 -14.05 10.72
N CYS A 33 -6.31 -13.17 10.44
CA CYS A 33 -6.31 -11.79 10.95
C CYS A 33 -7.33 -11.62 12.08
N ILE A 34 -6.84 -11.27 13.26
CA ILE A 34 -7.64 -10.96 14.45
C ILE A 34 -7.82 -9.45 14.53
N HIS A 35 -9.04 -8.95 14.35
CA HIS A 35 -9.30 -7.51 14.33
C HIS A 35 -10.27 -7.04 15.42
N GLY A 36 -10.17 -5.78 15.82
CA GLY A 36 -11.05 -5.18 16.83
C GLY A 36 -10.52 -3.85 17.38
N PRO A 37 -11.31 -3.11 18.17
CA PRO A 37 -10.92 -1.79 18.67
C PRO A 37 -9.68 -1.84 19.57
N ALA A 38 -9.06 -0.68 19.80
CA ALA A 38 -7.93 -0.55 20.71
C ALA A 38 -8.34 -0.98 22.13
N GLY A 39 -7.46 -1.72 22.82
CA GLY A 39 -7.69 -2.13 24.21
C GLY A 39 -8.61 -3.34 24.43
N ILE A 40 -9.12 -3.94 23.36
CA ILE A 40 -9.98 -5.14 23.42
C ILE A 40 -9.22 -6.42 23.84
N GLY A 41 -7.87 -6.40 23.87
CA GLY A 41 -7.04 -7.55 24.26
C GLY A 41 -6.50 -8.40 23.10
N LYS A 42 -6.26 -7.80 21.93
CA LYS A 42 -5.64 -8.48 20.78
C LYS A 42 -4.22 -8.95 21.10
N SER A 43 -3.39 -8.06 21.64
CA SER A 43 -1.99 -8.36 21.97
C SER A 43 -1.83 -9.41 23.06
N THR A 44 -2.71 -9.42 24.06
CA THR A 44 -2.71 -10.46 25.10
C THR A 44 -3.10 -11.82 24.52
N LEU A 45 -4.08 -11.86 23.59
CA LEU A 45 -4.44 -13.07 22.86
C LEU A 45 -3.29 -13.57 21.96
N ALA A 46 -2.66 -12.69 21.18
CA ALA A 46 -1.50 -13.03 20.35
C ALA A 46 -0.32 -13.55 21.19
N GLY A 47 -0.13 -12.98 22.39
CA GLY A 47 0.81 -13.46 23.38
C GLY A 47 0.51 -14.89 23.83
N HIS A 48 -0.73 -15.16 24.23
CA HIS A 48 -1.18 -16.50 24.63
C HIS A 48 -1.04 -17.53 23.50
N LEU A 49 -1.43 -17.17 22.27
CA LEU A 49 -1.26 -18.03 21.10
C LEU A 49 0.23 -18.32 20.84
N SER A 50 1.11 -17.34 21.04
CA SER A 50 2.56 -17.55 20.90
C SER A 50 3.07 -18.62 21.88
N ASP A 51 2.62 -18.58 23.13
CA ASP A 51 3.05 -19.56 24.14
C ASP A 51 2.44 -20.94 23.88
N LEU A 52 1.17 -20.99 23.43
CA LEU A 52 0.49 -22.21 23.00
C LEU A 52 1.21 -22.88 21.84
N PHE A 53 1.51 -22.16 20.76
CA PHE A 53 2.23 -22.74 19.61
C PHE A 53 3.69 -23.04 19.92
N ARG A 54 4.34 -22.29 20.82
CA ARG A 54 5.71 -22.60 21.27
C ARG A 54 5.75 -23.91 22.04
N SER A 55 4.85 -24.12 23.01
CA SER A 55 4.74 -25.37 23.76
C SER A 55 4.37 -26.57 22.87
N ALA A 56 3.63 -26.34 21.79
CA ALA A 56 3.36 -27.34 20.77
C ALA A 56 4.53 -27.58 19.78
N GLY A 57 5.65 -26.84 19.89
CA GLY A 57 6.79 -26.92 18.97
C GLY A 57 6.52 -26.38 17.56
N ARG A 58 5.44 -25.61 17.37
CA ARG A 58 4.97 -25.14 16.07
C ARG A 58 5.22 -23.65 15.80
N LEU A 59 5.75 -22.90 16.76
CA LEU A 59 6.07 -21.49 16.58
C LEU A 59 7.36 -21.34 15.74
N ALA A 60 7.30 -20.60 14.64
CA ALA A 60 8.48 -20.18 13.87
C ALA A 60 9.02 -18.84 14.37
N ALA A 61 8.14 -17.85 14.49
CA ALA A 61 8.51 -16.50 14.92
C ALA A 61 7.33 -15.78 15.60
N SER A 62 7.64 -14.82 16.47
CA SER A 62 6.65 -14.01 17.19
C SER A 62 7.16 -12.58 17.29
N ILE A 63 6.54 -11.67 16.54
CA ILE A 63 6.95 -10.26 16.46
C ILE A 63 5.84 -9.37 17.00
N PHE A 64 6.18 -8.51 17.97
CA PHE A 64 5.26 -7.53 18.53
C PHE A 64 5.66 -6.15 18.04
N LEU A 65 4.98 -5.67 17.00
CA LEU A 65 5.32 -4.42 16.32
C LEU A 65 5.10 -3.21 17.23
N SER A 66 4.18 -3.32 18.18
CA SER A 66 3.91 -2.27 19.16
C SER A 66 5.06 -1.95 20.11
N ALA A 67 6.08 -2.81 20.21
CA ALA A 67 7.31 -2.56 20.96
C ALA A 67 8.41 -1.89 20.10
N ILE A 68 8.15 -1.63 18.82
CA ILE A 68 9.10 -1.17 17.82
C ILE A 68 8.52 0.12 17.17
N ARG A 69 9.34 1.11 16.85
CA ARG A 69 8.84 2.35 16.22
C ARG A 69 8.57 2.10 14.73
N MET A 70 7.31 1.91 14.38
CA MET A 70 6.88 1.34 13.09
C MET A 70 6.69 2.35 11.94
N GLU A 71 6.73 3.66 12.21
CA GLU A 71 6.52 4.72 11.19
C GLU A 71 7.56 4.71 10.05
N THR A 72 8.65 3.94 10.19
CA THR A 72 9.84 4.02 9.31
C THR A 72 10.49 2.69 8.94
N LEU A 73 9.86 1.55 9.26
CA LEU A 73 10.40 0.23 8.93
C LEU A 73 9.84 -0.26 7.60
N GLU A 74 10.69 -0.37 6.58
CA GLU A 74 10.31 -1.03 5.32
C GLU A 74 10.03 -2.54 5.55
N PRO A 75 9.10 -3.16 4.78
CA PRO A 75 8.76 -4.58 4.88
C PRO A 75 9.94 -5.55 4.83
N GLU A 76 10.97 -5.21 4.08
CA GLU A 76 12.21 -5.96 3.93
C GLU A 76 12.93 -6.13 5.28
N THR A 77 12.91 -5.09 6.14
CA THR A 77 13.49 -5.15 7.48
C THR A 77 12.68 -6.06 8.40
N ILE A 78 11.35 -6.00 8.33
CA ILE A 78 10.48 -6.88 9.11
C ILE A 78 10.69 -8.34 8.74
N ILE A 79 10.86 -8.65 7.44
CA ILE A 79 11.19 -10.01 6.99
C ILE A 79 12.51 -10.49 7.59
N LYS A 80 13.55 -9.65 7.62
CA LYS A 80 14.83 -9.99 8.25
C LYS A 80 14.69 -10.21 9.75
N MET A 81 13.82 -9.46 10.42
CA MET A 81 13.49 -9.69 11.84
C MET A 81 12.78 -11.02 12.06
N ILE A 82 11.85 -11.40 11.16
CA ILE A 82 11.22 -12.73 11.16
C ILE A 82 12.30 -13.81 11.03
N ALA A 83 13.21 -13.66 10.06
CA ALA A 83 14.30 -14.61 9.83
C ALA A 83 15.21 -14.75 11.05
N HIS A 84 15.56 -13.64 11.69
CA HIS A 84 16.33 -13.66 12.95
C HIS A 84 15.60 -14.45 14.04
N GLU A 85 14.30 -14.21 14.24
CA GLU A 85 13.50 -14.94 15.23
C GLU A 85 13.35 -16.44 14.89
N ILE A 86 13.25 -16.78 13.60
CA ILE A 86 13.30 -18.16 13.11
C ILE A 86 14.64 -18.79 13.48
N GLY A 87 15.77 -18.10 13.26
CA GLY A 87 17.10 -18.61 13.61
C GLY A 87 17.28 -18.81 15.12
N CYS A 88 16.71 -17.92 15.95
CA CYS A 88 16.71 -18.08 17.41
C CYS A 88 15.87 -19.29 17.86
N THR A 89 14.72 -19.52 17.23
CA THR A 89 13.79 -20.59 17.61
C THR A 89 14.22 -21.94 17.05
N HIS A 90 14.77 -21.94 15.83
CA HIS A 90 15.19 -23.10 15.05
C HIS A 90 16.61 -22.89 14.50
N PRO A 91 17.66 -23.15 15.30
CA PRO A 91 19.05 -22.90 14.88
C PRO A 91 19.47 -23.66 13.61
N GLN A 92 18.79 -24.74 13.23
CA GLN A 92 19.08 -25.47 11.99
C GLN A 92 18.77 -24.66 10.73
N ALA A 93 17.94 -23.61 10.83
CA ALA A 93 17.59 -22.72 9.73
C ALA A 93 18.66 -21.64 9.44
N ILE A 94 19.60 -21.41 10.37
CA ILE A 94 20.61 -20.34 10.29
C ILE A 94 21.44 -20.39 8.99
N PRO A 95 21.95 -21.55 8.51
CA PRO A 95 22.74 -21.59 7.28
C PRO A 95 21.98 -21.05 6.06
N LYS A 96 20.66 -21.32 5.97
CA LYS A 96 19.81 -20.80 4.90
C LYS A 96 19.53 -19.31 5.02
N ILE A 97 19.42 -18.80 6.25
CA ILE A 97 19.27 -17.36 6.51
C ILE A 97 20.54 -16.61 6.10
N VAL A 98 21.73 -17.16 6.38
CA VAL A 98 23.01 -16.58 5.94
C VAL A 98 23.12 -16.58 4.41
N GLU A 99 22.77 -17.68 3.74
CA GLU A 99 22.71 -17.75 2.27
C GLU A 99 21.79 -16.68 1.66
N ALA A 100 20.66 -16.37 2.33
CA ALA A 100 19.75 -15.30 1.91
C ALA A 100 20.36 -13.90 2.06
N MET A 101 21.19 -13.67 3.08
CA MET A 101 21.86 -12.37 3.28
C MET A 101 22.78 -12.00 2.12
N ASP A 102 23.45 -12.99 1.52
CA ASP A 102 24.38 -12.79 0.41
C ASP A 102 23.66 -12.55 -0.94
N ARG A 103 22.40 -13.01 -1.07
CA ARG A 103 21.67 -13.05 -2.36
C ARG A 103 20.58 -12.02 -2.53
N CYS A 104 20.06 -11.43 -1.45
CA CYS A 104 18.86 -10.60 -1.48
C CYS A 104 19.11 -9.08 -1.56
N HIS A 105 20.27 -8.64 -2.04
CA HIS A 105 20.58 -7.21 -2.14
C HIS A 105 19.72 -6.52 -3.23
N GLY A 106 18.87 -5.58 -2.81
CA GLY A 106 18.05 -4.78 -3.74
C GLY A 106 16.96 -5.55 -4.48
N THR A 107 16.64 -6.78 -4.06
CA THR A 107 15.64 -7.66 -4.68
C THR A 107 14.21 -7.31 -4.24
N SER A 108 13.20 -7.85 -4.94
CA SER A 108 11.79 -7.61 -4.59
C SER A 108 11.41 -8.22 -3.24
N LEU A 109 10.23 -7.84 -2.73
CA LEU A 109 9.75 -8.29 -1.42
C LEU A 109 9.39 -9.79 -1.43
N GLU A 110 8.93 -10.30 -2.56
CA GLU A 110 8.63 -11.71 -2.78
C GLU A 110 9.89 -12.58 -2.71
N ILE A 111 11.00 -12.10 -3.30
CA ILE A 111 12.30 -12.78 -3.19
C ILE A 111 12.78 -12.78 -1.73
N HIS A 112 12.57 -11.69 -1.00
CA HIS A 112 12.87 -11.65 0.43
C HIS A 112 12.05 -12.67 1.21
N LEU A 113 10.72 -12.76 0.99
CA LEU A 113 9.87 -13.77 1.63
C LEU A 113 10.32 -15.20 1.31
N GLN A 114 10.70 -15.46 0.06
CA GLN A 114 11.18 -16.76 -0.36
C GLN A 114 12.48 -17.14 0.36
N GLN A 115 13.49 -16.28 0.32
CA GLN A 115 14.83 -16.62 0.81
C GLN A 115 14.97 -16.51 2.33
N PHE A 116 14.33 -15.53 2.98
CA PHE A 116 14.47 -15.32 4.43
C PHE A 116 13.43 -16.06 5.27
N ILE A 117 12.31 -16.50 4.69
CA ILE A 117 11.26 -17.21 5.44
C ILE A 117 11.05 -18.61 4.87
N LEU A 118 10.65 -18.72 3.60
CA LEU A 118 10.20 -19.99 3.05
C LEU A 118 11.31 -21.05 2.97
N GLU A 119 12.46 -20.73 2.39
CA GLU A 119 13.58 -21.67 2.26
C GLU A 119 14.15 -22.13 3.62
N PRO A 120 14.36 -21.22 4.61
CA PRO A 120 14.70 -21.60 5.97
C PRO A 120 13.68 -22.56 6.59
N LEU A 121 12.37 -22.29 6.48
CA LEU A 121 11.34 -23.15 7.06
C LEU A 121 11.21 -24.50 6.34
N ARG A 122 11.34 -24.54 5.01
CA ARG A 122 11.38 -25.80 4.23
C ARG A 122 12.54 -26.69 4.64
N SER A 123 13.69 -26.10 4.96
CA SER A 123 14.88 -26.85 5.38
C SER A 123 14.66 -27.64 6.69
N LEU A 124 13.72 -27.19 7.54
CA LEU A 124 13.38 -27.85 8.79
C LEU A 124 12.53 -29.12 8.60
N ARG A 125 11.89 -29.30 7.43
CA ARG A 125 11.03 -30.47 7.10
C ARG A 125 9.98 -30.79 8.18
N HIS A 126 9.38 -29.75 8.76
CA HIS A 126 8.40 -29.91 9.84
C HIS A 126 7.09 -30.54 9.31
N PRO A 127 6.46 -31.50 10.02
CA PRO A 127 5.30 -32.25 9.52
C PRO A 127 3.99 -31.45 9.46
N ARG A 128 3.95 -30.28 10.10
CA ARG A 128 2.82 -29.35 10.13
C ARG A 128 3.31 -27.94 9.84
N PRO A 129 2.46 -27.03 9.35
CA PRO A 129 2.87 -25.65 9.11
C PRO A 129 3.34 -24.99 10.41
N LEU A 130 4.45 -24.27 10.30
CA LEU A 130 4.98 -23.45 11.37
C LEU A 130 4.28 -22.08 11.38
N ILE A 131 4.02 -21.56 12.58
CA ILE A 131 3.22 -20.36 12.78
C ILE A 131 4.12 -19.15 13.01
N ILE A 132 3.86 -18.08 12.25
CA ILE A 132 4.45 -16.75 12.48
C ILE A 132 3.35 -15.84 13.02
N ILE A 133 3.56 -15.29 14.22
CA ILE A 133 2.61 -14.37 14.85
C ILE A 133 3.16 -12.95 14.76
N MET A 134 2.34 -12.01 14.29
CA MET A 134 2.68 -10.59 14.30
C MET A 134 1.57 -9.78 14.96
N ASP A 135 1.91 -9.03 15.99
CA ASP A 135 0.96 -8.20 16.74
C ASP A 135 1.09 -6.72 16.35
N ALA A 136 -0.07 -6.04 16.31
CA ALA A 136 -0.24 -4.59 16.08
C ALA A 136 0.17 -4.14 14.67
N MET A 137 -0.36 -4.82 13.65
CA MET A 137 -0.12 -4.46 12.24
C MET A 137 -0.63 -3.06 11.90
N ASP A 138 -1.69 -2.59 12.56
CA ASP A 138 -2.25 -1.25 12.40
C ASP A 138 -1.26 -0.14 12.77
N GLU A 139 -0.32 -0.41 13.67
CA GLU A 139 0.70 0.55 14.08
C GLU A 139 1.79 0.71 13.01
N TRP A 140 1.82 -0.16 12.00
CA TRP A 140 2.81 -0.18 10.94
C TRP A 140 2.32 0.38 9.62
N ARG A 141 2.80 1.56 9.23
CA ARG A 141 2.33 2.25 8.01
C ARG A 141 2.39 1.40 6.73
N ASP A 142 3.43 0.59 6.55
CA ASP A 142 3.63 -0.21 5.33
C ASP A 142 3.11 -1.66 5.44
N HIS A 143 2.35 -1.99 6.51
CA HIS A 143 1.71 -3.29 6.67
C HIS A 143 0.88 -3.74 5.46
N PRO A 144 0.18 -2.87 4.70
CA PRO A 144 -0.59 -3.34 3.54
C PRO A 144 0.28 -3.90 2.43
N ARG A 145 1.46 -3.31 2.21
CA ARG A 145 2.41 -3.78 1.20
C ARG A 145 2.97 -5.14 1.59
N PHE A 146 3.27 -5.34 2.86
CA PHE A 146 3.70 -6.63 3.39
C PHE A 146 2.61 -7.69 3.26
N ILE A 147 1.39 -7.40 3.73
CA ILE A 147 0.26 -8.34 3.60
C ILE A 147 0.03 -8.71 2.14
N LYS A 148 0.06 -7.74 1.22
CA LYS A 148 -0.05 -8.01 -0.22
C LYS A 148 1.03 -8.96 -0.73
N ALA A 149 2.27 -8.81 -0.28
CA ALA A 149 3.37 -9.69 -0.70
C ALA A 149 3.23 -11.11 -0.14
N LEU A 150 2.53 -11.31 0.99
CA LEU A 150 2.22 -12.65 1.51
C LEU A 150 1.37 -13.48 0.55
N ALA A 151 0.67 -12.86 -0.42
CA ALA A 151 -0.05 -13.61 -1.46
C ALA A 151 0.85 -14.60 -2.22
N PHE A 152 2.16 -14.30 -2.33
CA PHE A 152 3.16 -15.20 -2.91
C PHE A 152 3.24 -16.55 -2.17
N LEU A 153 2.93 -16.58 -0.88
CA LEU A 153 3.02 -17.76 -0.03
C LEU A 153 1.70 -18.54 0.07
N ASN A 154 0.65 -18.19 -0.69
CA ASN A 154 -0.66 -18.88 -0.59
C ASN A 154 -0.56 -20.38 -0.89
N SER A 155 0.29 -20.78 -1.84
CA SER A 155 0.53 -22.20 -2.17
C SER A 155 1.36 -22.94 -1.11
N GLU A 156 1.90 -22.21 -0.13
CA GLU A 156 2.84 -22.70 0.88
C GLU A 156 2.21 -22.77 2.28
N SER A 157 0.88 -22.76 2.36
CA SER A 157 0.12 -22.86 3.62
C SER A 157 0.38 -24.16 4.42
N SER A 158 0.97 -25.17 3.77
CA SER A 158 1.44 -26.42 4.38
C SER A 158 2.78 -26.26 5.12
N VAL A 159 3.58 -25.25 4.76
CA VAL A 159 4.89 -24.96 5.36
C VAL A 159 4.78 -23.86 6.40
N VAL A 160 4.05 -22.79 6.10
CA VAL A 160 3.97 -21.59 6.94
C VAL A 160 2.56 -21.02 7.01
N LYS A 161 2.17 -20.52 8.18
CA LYS A 161 0.93 -19.76 8.39
C LYS A 161 1.22 -18.50 9.20
N PHE A 162 0.43 -17.46 8.95
CA PHE A 162 0.54 -16.18 9.64
C PHE A 162 -0.67 -15.94 10.52
N ILE A 163 -0.45 -15.44 11.74
CA ILE A 163 -1.49 -14.89 12.62
C ILE A 163 -1.16 -13.43 12.85
N LEU A 164 -2.04 -12.53 12.42
CA LEU A 164 -1.86 -11.08 12.53
C LEU A 164 -2.93 -10.49 13.44
N THR A 165 -2.59 -9.43 14.18
CA THR A 165 -3.58 -8.60 14.86
C THR A 165 -3.65 -7.19 14.25
N ASP A 166 -4.87 -6.67 14.09
CA ASP A 166 -5.14 -5.37 13.46
C ASP A 166 -6.30 -4.64 14.16
N ARG A 167 -6.44 -3.33 13.96
CA ARG A 167 -7.63 -2.58 14.38
C ARG A 167 -8.80 -2.77 13.43
N LEU A 168 -8.53 -2.62 12.14
CA LEU A 168 -9.54 -2.66 11.11
C LEU A 168 -9.57 -4.05 10.50
N ASN A 169 -10.72 -4.40 9.92
CA ASN A 169 -10.77 -5.59 9.10
C ASN A 169 -9.99 -5.29 7.80
N PRO A 170 -8.87 -5.99 7.51
CA PRO A 170 -8.09 -5.78 6.30
C PRO A 170 -8.93 -5.92 5.02
N CYS A 171 -9.85 -6.86 4.98
CA CYS A 171 -10.74 -7.07 3.84
C CYS A 171 -11.78 -5.96 3.69
N ALA A 172 -12.20 -5.32 4.80
CA ALA A 172 -13.13 -4.19 4.75
C ALA A 172 -12.43 -2.86 4.37
N SER A 173 -11.13 -2.75 4.65
CA SER A 173 -10.33 -1.54 4.41
C SER A 173 -9.97 -1.26 2.94
N ARG A 174 -10.42 -2.12 2.00
CA ARG A 174 -10.19 -2.01 0.54
C ARG A 174 -8.71 -1.85 0.17
N LEU A 175 -7.81 -2.48 0.94
CA LEU A 175 -6.38 -2.45 0.67
C LEU A 175 -6.07 -3.12 -0.68
N PRO A 176 -5.36 -2.45 -1.61
CA PRO A 176 -5.15 -2.98 -2.95
C PRO A 176 -4.37 -4.30 -2.97
N GLY A 177 -5.03 -5.41 -3.33
CA GLY A 177 -4.41 -6.73 -3.46
C GLY A 177 -4.54 -7.63 -2.23
N ILE A 178 -5.27 -7.21 -1.20
CA ILE A 178 -5.57 -8.05 -0.02
C ILE A 178 -6.44 -9.25 -0.38
N ASP A 179 -7.32 -9.10 -1.38
CA ASP A 179 -8.19 -10.17 -1.92
C ASP A 179 -7.41 -11.31 -2.58
N LYS A 180 -6.12 -11.09 -2.89
CA LYS A 180 -5.22 -12.12 -3.44
C LYS A 180 -4.61 -12.98 -2.36
N VAL A 181 -4.69 -12.62 -1.08
CA VAL A 181 -4.13 -13.37 0.04
C VAL A 181 -5.24 -14.26 0.63
N SER A 182 -4.95 -15.53 0.90
CA SER A 182 -5.92 -16.41 1.56
C SER A 182 -6.07 -16.04 3.05
N ILE A 183 -6.98 -15.10 3.35
CA ILE A 183 -7.20 -14.53 4.69
C ILE A 183 -8.50 -15.04 5.31
N TYR A 184 -8.43 -15.44 6.58
CA TYR A 184 -9.59 -15.55 7.46
C TYR A 184 -9.57 -14.44 8.50
N THR A 185 -10.67 -13.69 8.62
CA THR A 185 -10.79 -12.57 9.56
C THR A 185 -11.66 -12.94 10.75
N HIS A 186 -11.17 -12.73 11.96
CA HIS A 186 -11.90 -12.94 13.21
C HIS A 186 -12.07 -11.62 13.97
N ALA A 187 -13.31 -11.17 14.14
CA ALA A 187 -13.63 -9.98 14.89
C ALA A 187 -13.66 -10.30 16.40
N LEU A 188 -12.87 -9.59 17.20
CA LEU A 188 -12.93 -9.71 18.66
C LEU A 188 -13.97 -8.75 19.24
N GLY A 189 -14.93 -9.33 19.94
CA GLY A 189 -15.87 -8.60 20.78
C GLY A 189 -15.34 -8.31 22.19
N PRO A 190 -16.12 -7.56 22.99
CA PRO A 190 -15.86 -7.36 24.42
C PRO A 190 -15.83 -8.70 25.16
N ILE A 191 -15.03 -8.77 26.24
CA ILE A 191 -14.99 -9.95 27.10
C ILE A 191 -16.29 -10.04 27.89
N SER A 192 -16.77 -11.26 28.14
CA SER A 192 -18.02 -11.48 28.87
C SER A 192 -17.97 -10.88 30.28
N ARG A 193 -19.13 -10.46 30.79
CA ARG A 193 -19.24 -9.84 32.12
C ARG A 193 -18.77 -10.77 33.22
N GLU A 194 -19.01 -12.07 33.09
CA GLU A 194 -18.63 -13.10 34.06
C GLU A 194 -17.11 -13.19 34.21
N VAL A 195 -16.38 -13.13 33.09
CA VAL A 195 -14.91 -13.19 33.08
C VAL A 195 -14.30 -11.91 33.66
N ILE A 196 -14.84 -10.73 33.32
CA ILE A 196 -14.37 -9.46 33.90
C ILE A 196 -14.68 -9.38 35.41
N LYS A 197 -15.85 -9.86 35.82
CA LYS A 197 -16.22 -9.95 37.23
C LYS A 197 -15.23 -10.86 37.99
N ALA A 198 -14.89 -12.01 37.43
CA ALA A 198 -13.87 -12.89 37.99
C ALA A 198 -12.48 -12.23 38.05
N TYR A 199 -12.11 -11.45 37.02
CA TYR A 199 -10.88 -10.65 37.04
C TYR A 199 -10.86 -9.67 38.22
N PHE A 200 -11.91 -8.87 38.41
CA PHE A 200 -11.97 -7.94 39.53
C PHE A 200 -11.93 -8.65 40.88
N HIS A 201 -12.63 -9.77 41.04
CA HIS A 201 -12.55 -10.56 42.28
C HIS A 201 -11.14 -11.04 42.59
N ASN A 202 -10.38 -11.46 41.58
CA ASN A 202 -9.02 -11.97 41.76
C ASN A 202 -8.04 -10.83 42.10
N PHE A 203 -8.10 -9.72 41.36
CA PHE A 203 -7.09 -8.66 41.43
C PHE A 203 -7.42 -7.53 42.41
N LEU A 204 -8.67 -7.33 42.85
CA LEU A 204 -8.96 -6.39 43.95
C LEU A 204 -8.43 -6.89 45.30
N GLY A 205 -8.17 -8.20 45.42
CA GLY A 205 -7.50 -8.79 46.58
C GLY A 205 -6.02 -8.42 46.67
N THR A 206 -5.38 -8.03 45.57
CA THR A 206 -3.97 -7.59 45.56
C THR A 206 -3.79 -6.12 45.88
N VAL A 207 -4.88 -5.37 46.02
CA VAL A 207 -4.87 -3.93 46.37
C VAL A 207 -4.60 -3.78 47.87
N SER A 208 -3.64 -2.93 48.23
CA SER A 208 -3.32 -2.59 49.62
C SER A 208 -4.35 -1.64 50.21
N TRP A 209 -5.47 -2.17 50.69
CA TRP A 209 -6.53 -1.38 51.32
C TRP A 209 -6.10 -0.81 52.68
N VAL A 210 -6.67 0.35 53.04
CA VAL A 210 -6.46 1.04 54.31
C VAL A 210 -7.67 0.83 55.23
N ASP A 211 -7.44 0.78 56.54
CA ASP A 211 -8.48 0.66 57.58
C ASP A 211 -9.39 -0.58 57.48
N GLY A 212 -8.87 -1.71 56.98
CA GLY A 212 -9.63 -2.96 56.85
C GLY A 212 -10.78 -2.91 55.83
N ARG A 213 -10.90 -1.82 55.08
CA ARG A 213 -11.87 -1.70 53.97
C ARG A 213 -11.49 -2.64 52.84
N LYS A 214 -12.47 -3.01 52.02
CA LYS A 214 -12.28 -3.77 50.78
C LYS A 214 -13.41 -3.43 49.82
N ALA A 215 -13.21 -3.67 48.53
CA ALA A 215 -14.29 -3.57 47.56
C ALA A 215 -15.45 -4.51 47.92
N SER A 216 -16.67 -3.97 47.96
CA SER A 216 -17.88 -4.75 48.17
C SER A 216 -18.29 -5.49 46.88
N SER A 217 -19.21 -6.45 46.99
CA SER A 217 -19.75 -7.13 45.79
C SER A 217 -20.50 -6.16 44.87
N ALA A 218 -21.09 -5.09 45.41
CA ALA A 218 -21.77 -4.06 44.62
C ALA A 218 -20.76 -3.21 43.83
N ASP A 219 -19.60 -2.91 44.44
CA ASP A 219 -18.50 -2.21 43.76
C ASP A 219 -17.97 -3.01 42.58
N VAL A 220 -17.79 -4.32 42.75
CA VAL A 220 -17.36 -5.22 41.68
C VAL A 220 -18.37 -5.26 40.53
N GLU A 221 -19.66 -5.33 40.84
CA GLU A 221 -20.71 -5.30 39.81
C GLU A 221 -20.66 -4.00 39.02
N ARG A 222 -20.54 -2.86 39.73
CA ARG A 222 -20.48 -1.55 39.09
C ARG A 222 -19.22 -1.35 38.25
N LEU A 223 -18.05 -1.80 38.71
CA LEU A 223 -16.83 -1.80 37.92
C LEU A 223 -16.93 -2.69 36.69
N THR A 224 -17.62 -3.82 36.80
CA THR A 224 -17.86 -4.73 35.67
C THR A 224 -18.74 -4.05 34.62
N GLU A 225 -19.79 -3.34 35.04
CA GLU A 225 -20.62 -2.53 34.14
C GLU A 225 -19.83 -1.42 33.45
N LEU A 226 -19.08 -0.63 34.21
CA LEU A 226 -18.29 0.51 33.70
C LEU A 226 -17.17 0.07 32.76
N SER A 227 -16.67 -1.16 32.88
CA SER A 227 -15.63 -1.66 31.99
C SER A 227 -16.10 -1.86 30.55
N GLY A 228 -17.41 -2.00 30.31
CA GLY A 228 -17.96 -2.28 28.99
C GLY A 228 -17.40 -3.55 28.31
N GLY A 229 -16.77 -4.47 29.06
CA GLY A 229 -16.09 -5.62 28.47
C GLY A 229 -14.65 -5.36 27.98
N LEU A 230 -14.05 -4.21 28.30
CA LEU A 230 -12.69 -3.81 27.88
C LEU A 230 -11.62 -4.20 28.91
N PRO A 231 -10.69 -5.11 28.57
CA PRO A 231 -9.64 -5.55 29.49
C PRO A 231 -8.65 -4.45 29.87
N VAL A 232 -8.31 -3.56 28.93
CA VAL A 232 -7.40 -2.44 29.22
C VAL A 232 -7.99 -1.49 30.25
N TRP A 233 -9.31 -1.26 30.23
CA TRP A 233 -9.98 -0.47 31.25
C TRP A 233 -9.87 -1.13 32.62
N ALA A 234 -10.23 -2.41 32.72
CA ALA A 234 -10.18 -3.16 33.99
C ALA A 234 -8.76 -3.23 34.58
N SER A 235 -7.76 -3.50 33.75
CA SER A 235 -6.35 -3.53 34.18
C SER A 235 -5.83 -2.16 34.62
N THR A 236 -6.27 -1.08 33.96
CA THR A 236 -5.90 0.29 34.33
C THR A 236 -6.48 0.64 35.70
N VAL A 237 -7.75 0.29 35.98
CA VAL A 237 -8.37 0.51 37.29
C VAL A 237 -7.62 -0.23 38.40
N ILE A 238 -7.31 -1.52 38.20
CA ILE A 238 -6.53 -2.29 39.18
C ILE A 238 -5.16 -1.66 39.42
N LYS A 239 -4.45 -1.25 38.37
CA LYS A 239 -3.13 -0.61 38.51
C LYS A 239 -3.20 0.71 39.24
N ILE A 240 -4.20 1.54 38.93
CA ILE A 240 -4.47 2.77 39.66
C ILE A 240 -4.68 2.43 41.14
N LEU A 241 -5.64 1.56 41.49
CA LEU A 241 -5.93 1.21 42.88
C LEU A 241 -4.76 0.57 43.64
N SER A 242 -3.93 -0.22 42.94
CA SER A 242 -2.77 -0.90 43.52
C SER A 242 -1.57 0.03 43.71
N HIS A 243 -1.53 1.17 43.00
CA HIS A 243 -0.46 2.13 43.14
C HIS A 243 -0.67 2.95 44.42
N SER A 244 0.31 2.96 45.33
CA SER A 244 0.24 3.77 46.54
C SER A 244 0.36 5.26 46.18
N PHE A 245 -0.76 5.98 46.14
CA PHE A 245 -0.76 7.43 45.97
C PHE A 245 -0.38 8.09 47.29
N SER A 246 0.46 9.11 47.26
CA SER A 246 0.88 9.82 48.47
C SER A 246 -0.23 10.69 49.09
N ALA A 247 -1.44 10.73 48.55
CA ALA A 247 -2.49 11.68 48.94
C ALA A 247 -3.93 11.13 49.04
N SER A 248 -4.28 10.01 48.38
CA SER A 248 -5.65 9.46 48.42
C SER A 248 -5.61 7.94 48.61
N PRO A 249 -6.31 7.39 49.61
CA PRO A 249 -6.39 5.95 49.81
C PRO A 249 -7.22 5.27 48.69
N PRO A 250 -6.98 3.98 48.39
CA PRO A 250 -7.63 3.28 47.28
C PRO A 250 -9.17 3.32 47.30
N HIS A 251 -9.79 3.39 48.49
CA HIS A 251 -11.24 3.40 48.64
C HIS A 251 -11.89 4.72 48.20
N GLU A 252 -11.22 5.86 48.33
CA GLU A 252 -11.72 7.14 47.80
C GLU A 252 -11.67 7.16 46.27
N ILE A 253 -10.60 6.60 45.71
CA ILE A 253 -10.41 6.49 44.26
C ILE A 253 -11.46 5.55 43.67
N LEU A 254 -11.71 4.41 44.33
CA LEU A 254 -12.77 3.49 43.94
C LEU A 254 -14.14 4.17 43.95
N ALA A 255 -14.47 4.91 45.02
CA ALA A 255 -15.75 5.61 45.15
C ALA A 255 -15.97 6.64 44.05
N GLU A 256 -14.92 7.36 43.64
CA GLU A 256 -15.01 8.33 42.55
C GLU A 256 -15.19 7.66 41.18
N ILE A 257 -14.47 6.57 40.90
CA ILE A 257 -14.62 5.79 39.65
C ILE A 257 -16.06 5.27 39.54
N ILE A 258 -16.60 4.72 40.63
CA ILE A 258 -17.98 4.19 40.71
C ILE A 258 -19.02 5.32 40.58
N GLY A 259 -18.71 6.49 41.13
CA GLY A 259 -19.56 7.68 41.11
C GLY A 259 -19.63 8.41 39.77
N SER A 260 -18.81 8.04 38.78
CA SER A 260 -18.89 8.53 37.40
C SER A 260 -20.30 8.28 36.81
N ARG A 261 -20.93 9.35 36.32
CA ARG A 261 -22.38 9.40 35.96
C ARG A 261 -22.68 9.20 34.47
N ARG A 262 -21.75 8.75 33.62
CA ARG A 262 -22.07 8.45 32.21
C ARG A 262 -22.38 6.96 32.02
N GLN A 263 -23.51 6.68 31.36
CA GLN A 263 -23.94 5.34 30.96
C GLN A 263 -23.57 5.08 29.49
N VAL A 264 -22.83 3.99 29.27
CA VAL A 264 -22.77 3.09 28.10
C VAL A 264 -23.11 3.71 26.74
N GLY A 265 -22.08 4.03 25.95
CA GLY A 265 -22.19 4.26 24.50
C GLY A 265 -21.35 5.39 23.93
N ASP A 266 -20.82 6.29 24.75
CA ASP A 266 -19.91 7.35 24.30
C ASP A 266 -18.50 6.79 24.14
N SER A 267 -17.84 7.08 23.01
CA SER A 267 -16.48 6.68 22.68
C SER A 267 -15.38 7.19 23.63
N ASP A 268 -15.73 7.86 24.73
CA ASP A 268 -14.84 8.61 25.62
C ASP A 268 -14.63 7.99 27.02
N GLU A 269 -15.20 6.81 27.34
CA GLU A 269 -15.09 6.18 28.67
C GLU A 269 -13.63 5.94 29.13
N LEU A 270 -12.77 5.51 28.20
CA LEU A 270 -11.34 5.30 28.48
C LEU A 270 -10.57 6.63 28.59
N GLY A 271 -10.99 7.65 27.83
CA GLY A 271 -10.43 9.00 27.88
C GLY A 271 -10.70 9.68 29.22
N GLU A 272 -11.91 9.54 29.76
CA GLU A 272 -12.28 10.03 31.09
C GLU A 272 -11.44 9.37 32.20
N LEU A 273 -11.26 8.04 32.11
CA LEU A 273 -10.40 7.30 33.05
C LEU A 273 -8.96 7.83 33.02
N TYR A 274 -8.39 8.05 31.83
CA TYR A 274 -7.05 8.63 31.70
C TYR A 274 -6.97 10.06 32.22
N HIS A 275 -7.97 10.90 31.93
CA HIS A 275 -8.04 12.27 32.43
C HIS A 275 -7.98 12.32 33.95
N ASN A 276 -8.86 11.55 34.59
CA ASN A 276 -9.00 11.49 36.04
C ASN A 276 -7.75 10.92 36.71
N ALA A 277 -7.13 9.90 36.11
CA ALA A 277 -5.87 9.36 36.57
C ALA A 277 -4.74 10.40 36.47
N LEU A 278 -4.58 11.08 35.32
CA LEU A 278 -3.53 12.08 35.13
C LEU A 278 -3.68 13.28 36.07
N ARG A 279 -4.91 13.73 36.34
CA ARG A 279 -5.18 14.82 37.29
C ARG A 279 -4.73 14.49 38.71
N ARG A 280 -4.82 13.23 39.12
CA ARG A 280 -4.31 12.74 40.43
C ARG A 280 -2.80 12.58 40.45
N LEU A 281 -2.25 12.03 39.37
CA LEU A 281 -0.83 11.78 39.21
C LEU A 281 -0.03 13.10 39.11
N PHE A 282 -0.62 14.12 38.49
CA PHE A 282 -0.01 15.43 38.25
C PHE A 282 -0.99 16.57 38.62
N PRO A 283 -1.21 16.82 39.92
CA PRO A 283 -2.24 17.74 40.40
C PRO A 283 -1.88 19.22 40.24
N SER A 284 -0.59 19.56 40.22
CA SER A 284 -0.13 20.95 40.10
C SER A 284 0.18 21.35 38.65
N PRO A 285 0.01 22.63 38.27
CA PRO A 285 0.36 23.12 36.93
C PRO A 285 1.82 22.83 36.53
N ASP A 286 2.75 22.90 37.48
CA ASP A 286 4.16 22.56 37.27
C ASP A 286 4.35 21.06 36.97
N ALA A 287 3.67 20.18 37.70
CA ALA A 287 3.70 18.74 37.46
C ALA A 287 3.16 18.40 36.07
N GLN A 288 2.07 19.06 35.64
CA GLN A 288 1.48 18.90 34.31
C GLN A 288 2.43 19.40 33.20
N LYS A 289 3.14 20.52 33.44
CA LYS A 289 4.16 21.03 32.51
C LYS A 289 5.30 20.04 32.31
N TYR A 290 5.83 19.45 33.39
CA TYR A 290 6.89 18.45 33.29
C TYR A 290 6.40 17.14 32.67
N PHE A 291 5.15 16.74 32.95
CA PHE A 291 4.51 15.62 32.26
C PHE A 291 4.47 15.85 30.74
N ARG A 292 3.94 16.99 30.27
CA ARG A 292 3.85 17.29 28.82
C ARG A 292 5.22 17.27 28.16
N ARG A 293 6.24 17.81 28.83
CA ARG A 293 7.62 17.83 28.31
C ARG A 293 8.23 16.43 28.25
N HIS A 294 8.05 15.62 29.28
CA HIS A 294 8.53 14.23 29.33
C HIS A 294 7.80 13.34 28.32
N MET A 295 6.46 13.37 28.30
CA MET A 295 5.65 12.58 27.39
C MET A 295 5.82 13.01 25.93
N GLY A 296 5.86 14.31 25.66
CA GLY A 296 6.15 14.83 24.32
C GLY A 296 7.51 14.36 23.81
N ALA A 297 8.54 14.43 24.66
CA ALA A 297 9.88 13.99 24.30
C ALA A 297 9.97 12.48 24.05
N THR A 298 9.42 11.65 24.95
CA THR A 298 9.39 10.19 24.77
C THR A 298 8.56 9.75 23.57
N ASN A 299 7.54 10.52 23.17
CA ASN A 299 6.71 10.23 22.00
C ASN A 299 7.48 10.36 20.67
N VAL A 300 8.37 11.34 20.57
CA VAL A 300 9.13 11.62 19.34
C VAL A 300 10.56 11.05 19.39
N LEU A 301 10.95 10.42 20.50
CA LEU A 301 12.26 9.80 20.70
C LEU A 301 12.46 8.63 19.71
N GLN A 302 13.59 8.63 19.00
CA GLN A 302 13.87 7.65 17.94
C GLN A 302 14.56 6.38 18.45
N GLU A 303 15.34 6.48 19.52
CA GLU A 303 16.13 5.40 20.12
C GLU A 303 16.18 5.59 21.65
N PRO A 304 16.26 4.51 22.44
CA PRO A 304 16.39 4.63 23.89
C PRO A 304 17.64 5.41 24.29
N LEU A 305 17.52 6.24 25.34
CA LEU A 305 18.63 7.03 25.88
C LEU A 305 18.82 6.75 27.36
N SER A 306 20.03 6.92 27.87
CA SER A 306 20.26 6.87 29.32
C SER A 306 19.49 7.99 30.02
N LEU A 307 19.17 7.80 31.31
CA LEU A 307 18.53 8.85 32.12
C LEU A 307 19.29 10.19 32.09
N ALA A 308 20.63 10.15 32.09
CA ALA A 308 21.47 11.34 32.06
C ALA A 308 21.40 12.06 30.69
N ASP A 309 21.43 11.29 29.61
CA ASP A 309 21.33 11.83 28.26
C ASP A 309 19.94 12.40 28.00
N PHE A 310 18.88 11.71 28.42
CA PHE A 310 17.51 12.19 28.29
C PHE A 310 17.25 13.43 29.15
N SER A 311 17.87 13.52 30.33
CA SER A 311 17.85 14.72 31.18
C SER A 311 18.47 15.93 30.46
N THR A 312 19.59 15.71 29.77
CA THR A 312 20.27 16.74 28.97
C THR A 312 19.45 17.12 27.73
N LEU A 313 18.90 16.12 27.02
CA LEU A 313 18.07 16.31 25.83
C LEU A 313 16.82 17.14 26.11
N THR A 314 16.14 16.81 27.21
CA THR A 314 14.88 17.44 27.58
C THR A 314 15.06 18.64 28.49
N GLY A 315 16.18 18.81 29.19
CA GLY A 315 16.38 19.82 30.24
C GLY A 315 15.58 19.56 31.52
N ILE A 316 15.05 18.34 31.72
CA ILE A 316 14.37 17.95 32.96
C ILE A 316 15.40 17.30 33.89
N PRO A 317 15.54 17.72 35.16
CA PRO A 317 16.43 17.08 36.13
C PRO A 317 16.18 15.57 36.28
N SER A 318 17.25 14.77 36.38
CA SER A 318 17.14 13.30 36.43
C SER A 318 16.27 12.77 37.57
N HIS A 319 16.24 13.45 38.73
CA HIS A 319 15.39 13.07 39.86
C HIS A 319 13.89 13.30 39.57
N LEU A 320 13.55 14.36 38.83
CA LEU A 320 12.18 14.60 38.37
C LEU A 320 11.77 13.61 37.29
N ILE A 321 12.67 13.23 36.38
CA ILE A 321 12.41 12.17 35.40
C ILE A 321 12.09 10.86 36.10
N LYS A 322 12.90 10.44 37.08
CA LYS A 322 12.62 9.24 37.89
C LYS A 322 11.26 9.31 38.58
N LYS A 323 10.93 10.47 39.17
CA LYS A 323 9.61 10.70 39.79
C LYS A 323 8.49 10.55 38.77
N ILE A 324 8.61 11.18 37.60
CA ILE A 324 7.61 11.11 36.52
C ILE A 324 7.47 9.67 35.99
N GLN A 325 8.57 8.95 35.76
CA GLN A 325 8.55 7.55 35.33
C GLN A 325 7.86 6.66 36.36
N PHE A 326 8.20 6.81 37.64
CA PHE A 326 7.55 6.10 38.73
C PHE A 326 6.05 6.41 38.77
N THR A 327 5.67 7.68 38.72
CA THR A 327 4.27 8.11 38.69
C THR A 327 3.52 7.58 37.46
N LEU A 328 4.14 7.55 36.28
CA LEU A 328 3.52 7.05 35.05
C LEU A 328 3.45 5.52 34.99
N SER A 329 4.20 4.80 35.84
CA SER A 329 4.11 3.34 35.91
C SER A 329 2.69 2.85 36.22
N ALA A 330 1.88 3.67 36.90
CA ALA A 330 0.46 3.43 37.14
C ALA A 330 -0.38 3.29 35.85
N LEU A 331 0.06 3.92 34.74
CA LEU A 331 -0.61 3.90 33.43
C LEU A 331 0.15 3.11 32.37
N GLN A 332 1.34 2.60 32.70
CA GLN A 332 2.09 1.72 31.80
C GLN A 332 1.37 0.39 31.68
N THR A 333 1.15 -0.06 30.45
CA THR A 333 0.58 -1.38 30.20
C THR A 333 1.66 -2.43 30.05
N ARG A 334 2.91 -2.04 29.74
CA ARG A 334 4.04 -2.94 29.51
C ARG A 334 5.18 -2.64 30.47
N SER A 335 5.93 -3.69 30.84
CA SER A 335 7.17 -3.53 31.61
C SER A 335 8.33 -3.13 30.69
N PRO A 336 9.29 -2.32 31.17
CA PRO A 336 10.49 -2.02 30.42
C PRO A 336 11.30 -3.31 30.15
N PRO A 337 12.08 -3.37 29.04
CA PRO A 337 12.94 -4.51 28.75
C PRO A 337 13.87 -4.86 29.93
N LEU A 338 14.07 -6.15 30.18
CA LEU A 338 14.95 -6.65 31.24
C LEU A 338 16.36 -6.03 31.12
N GLY A 339 16.90 -5.53 32.23
CA GLY A 339 18.22 -4.88 32.29
C GLY A 339 18.27 -3.42 31.84
N SER A 340 17.13 -2.78 31.55
CA SER A 340 17.05 -1.40 31.03
C SER A 340 16.45 -0.38 32.01
N GLU A 341 16.51 -0.63 33.31
CA GLU A 341 15.86 0.19 34.36
C GLU A 341 16.30 1.67 34.38
N ASN A 342 17.53 1.96 33.92
CA ASN A 342 18.08 3.32 33.83
C ASN A 342 17.96 3.94 32.43
N MET A 343 17.26 3.28 31.50
CA MET A 343 17.04 3.76 30.13
C MET A 343 15.65 4.37 29.98
N ILE A 344 15.58 5.46 29.22
CA ILE A 344 14.34 6.09 28.79
C ILE A 344 14.01 5.56 27.40
N HIS A 345 12.90 4.84 27.30
CA HIS A 345 12.42 4.26 26.04
C HIS A 345 11.41 5.18 25.37
N PRO A 346 11.26 5.09 24.04
CA PRO A 346 10.14 5.73 23.34
C PRO A 346 8.79 5.33 23.94
N ALA A 347 7.83 6.25 23.97
CA ALA A 347 6.55 6.07 24.66
C ALA A 347 5.74 4.88 24.12
N THR A 348 5.83 4.61 22.81
CA THR A 348 5.22 3.45 22.14
C THR A 348 5.65 2.11 22.75
N THR A 349 6.85 2.06 23.35
CA THR A 349 7.38 0.85 23.99
C THR A 349 6.63 0.48 25.26
N LEU A 350 6.15 1.46 26.03
CA LEU A 350 5.67 1.29 27.41
C LEU A 350 4.15 1.49 27.57
N PHE A 351 3.57 2.36 26.74
CA PHE A 351 2.16 2.74 26.84
C PHE A 351 1.34 2.07 25.75
N HIS A 352 0.06 1.85 26.06
CA HIS A 352 -0.89 1.36 25.08
C HIS A 352 -1.27 2.51 24.11
N LEU A 353 -1.49 2.19 22.83
CA LEU A 353 -1.74 3.19 21.81
C LEU A 353 -2.95 4.09 22.12
N SER A 354 -4.02 3.56 22.73
CA SER A 354 -5.17 4.40 23.15
C SER A 354 -4.79 5.52 24.12
N PHE A 355 -3.79 5.32 24.98
CA PHE A 355 -3.30 6.37 25.86
C PHE A 355 -2.49 7.42 25.09
N LEU A 356 -1.66 6.97 24.14
CA LEU A 356 -0.90 7.87 23.27
C LEU A 356 -1.81 8.72 22.39
N GLU A 357 -2.85 8.11 21.82
CA GLU A 357 -3.90 8.81 21.07
C GLU A 357 -4.63 9.81 21.96
N TYR A 358 -4.98 9.44 23.19
CA TYR A 358 -5.62 10.36 24.14
C TYR A 358 -4.75 11.59 24.43
N VAL A 359 -3.46 11.42 24.73
CA VAL A 359 -2.59 12.58 25.03
C VAL A 359 -2.26 13.41 23.78
N GLN A 360 -2.39 12.85 22.57
CA GLN A 360 -2.19 13.57 21.31
C GLN A 360 -3.48 14.19 20.76
N ALA A 361 -4.64 13.67 21.17
CA ALA A 361 -5.95 14.15 20.71
C ALA A 361 -6.17 15.59 21.14
N SER A 362 -6.55 16.42 20.18
CA SER A 362 -6.77 17.86 20.38
C SER A 362 -8.13 18.19 20.99
N THR A 363 -8.65 17.36 21.90
CA THR A 363 -9.98 17.53 22.48
C THR A 363 -9.95 18.44 23.70
N MET A 364 -10.45 19.67 23.51
CA MET A 364 -11.03 20.68 24.42
C MET A 364 -10.38 21.03 25.79
N GLU A 365 -9.61 20.17 26.45
CA GLU A 365 -8.89 20.50 27.70
C GLU A 365 -7.38 20.35 27.55
N THR A 366 -6.67 21.47 27.66
CA THR A 366 -5.27 21.66 27.26
C THR A 366 -4.22 21.18 28.27
N CYS A 367 -4.63 20.69 29.44
CA CYS A 367 -3.69 20.43 30.56
C CYS A 367 -2.74 19.25 30.31
N PHE A 368 -3.13 18.24 29.53
CA PHE A 368 -2.32 17.04 29.29
C PHE A 368 -1.99 16.79 27.81
N ALA A 369 -2.52 17.60 26.90
CA ALA A 369 -2.27 17.47 25.47
C ALA A 369 -0.78 17.69 25.12
N ILE A 370 -0.23 16.78 24.32
CA ILE A 370 1.12 16.87 23.76
C ILE A 370 1.06 17.13 22.26
N SER A 371 1.98 17.97 21.77
CA SER A 371 2.15 18.22 20.33
C SER A 371 3.43 17.55 19.87
N ALA A 372 3.31 16.61 18.93
CA ALA A 372 4.46 15.98 18.29
C ALA A 372 5.34 17.03 17.59
N PHE A 373 4.72 17.97 16.87
CA PHE A 373 5.41 19.09 16.21
C PHE A 373 6.28 19.89 17.19
N ASN A 374 5.71 20.35 18.31
CA ASN A 374 6.45 21.12 19.32
C ASN A 374 7.56 20.28 19.98
N SER A 375 7.31 18.98 20.18
CA SER A 375 8.27 18.07 20.80
C SER A 375 9.46 17.78 19.89
N HIS A 376 9.21 17.55 18.59
CA HIS A 376 10.26 17.46 17.57
C HIS A 376 11.06 18.76 17.50
N SER A 377 10.40 19.92 17.56
CA SER A 377 11.06 21.23 17.59
C SER A 377 12.01 21.37 18.79
N ALA A 378 11.53 21.06 20.00
CA ALA A 378 12.35 21.17 21.21
C ALA A 378 13.57 20.23 21.19
N ILE A 379 13.37 18.97 20.77
CA ILE A 379 14.46 17.99 20.69
C ILE A 379 15.44 18.33 19.57
N GLY A 380 14.95 18.76 18.40
CA GLY A 380 15.77 19.18 17.26
C GLY A 380 16.73 20.30 17.64
N LEU A 381 16.25 21.29 18.38
CA LEU A 381 17.06 22.40 18.88
C LEU A 381 18.15 21.93 19.86
N THR A 382 17.83 21.04 20.80
CA THR A 382 18.85 20.48 21.70
C THR A 382 19.88 19.67 20.92
N CYS A 383 19.47 18.89 19.91
CA CYS A 383 20.39 18.15 19.05
C CYS A 383 21.34 19.10 18.31
N LEU A 384 20.84 20.20 17.74
CA LEU A 384 21.68 21.23 17.12
C LEU A 384 22.67 21.85 18.12
N LYS A 385 22.25 22.11 19.35
CA LYS A 385 23.14 22.61 20.42
C LYS A 385 24.25 21.60 20.76
N GLN A 386 23.96 20.30 20.77
CA GLN A 386 24.99 19.26 20.96
C GLN A 386 25.98 19.23 19.78
N LEU A 387 25.50 19.40 18.55
CA LEU A 387 26.38 19.50 17.36
C LEU A 387 27.31 20.71 17.43
N ALA A 388 26.81 21.85 17.91
CA ALA A 388 27.63 23.05 18.10
C ALA A 388 28.71 22.89 19.20
N ILE A 389 28.55 21.94 20.13
CA ILE A 389 29.60 21.60 21.12
C ILE A 389 30.66 20.69 20.49
N LEU A 390 30.23 19.71 19.69
CA LEU A 390 31.13 18.80 18.97
C LEU A 390 32.08 19.56 18.01
N SER A 391 31.62 20.66 17.42
CA SER A 391 32.42 21.50 16.52
C SER A 391 33.56 22.25 17.22
N ALA A 392 33.45 22.53 18.53
CA ALA A 392 34.47 23.22 19.31
C ALA A 392 35.62 22.29 19.81
N SER A 393 35.44 20.97 19.69
CA SER A 393 36.42 19.97 20.15
C SER A 393 37.45 19.65 19.06
N SER A 394 38.75 19.67 19.37
CA SER A 394 39.88 19.56 18.43
C SER A 394 39.71 18.52 17.29
N PRO A 395 40.13 18.82 16.04
CA PRO A 395 39.93 17.97 14.86
C PRO A 395 40.63 16.59 14.90
N HIS A 396 41.53 16.35 15.84
CA HIS A 396 42.32 15.11 15.92
C HIS A 396 41.82 14.09 16.96
N ASN A 397 40.75 14.40 17.71
CA ASN A 397 40.26 13.52 18.76
C ASN A 397 39.20 12.54 18.24
N ASN A 398 39.64 11.33 17.88
CA ASN A 398 38.80 10.14 17.67
C ASN A 398 38.28 9.56 19.01
N PHE A 399 37.75 10.39 19.91
CA PHE A 399 37.07 9.85 21.08
C PHE A 399 35.73 9.22 20.64
N PRO A 400 35.33 8.07 21.21
CA PRO A 400 34.00 7.52 20.96
C PRO A 400 32.95 8.54 21.41
N LEU A 401 32.08 8.92 20.47
CA LEU A 401 30.96 9.83 20.75
C LEU A 401 30.13 9.27 21.91
N ARG A 402 29.66 10.15 22.79
CA ARG A 402 28.67 9.78 23.81
C ARG A 402 27.36 9.37 23.13
N SER A 403 26.55 8.57 23.81
CA SER A 403 25.22 8.13 23.33
C SER A 403 24.35 9.28 22.84
N LEU A 404 24.30 10.40 23.59
CA LEU A 404 23.55 11.59 23.19
C LEU A 404 24.10 12.26 21.91
N GLU A 405 25.42 12.29 21.75
CA GLU A 405 26.07 12.87 20.58
C GLU A 405 25.80 12.04 19.33
N CYS A 406 25.87 10.70 19.44
CA CYS A 406 25.44 9.78 18.38
C CYS A 406 23.99 10.01 17.97
N TYR A 407 23.09 10.14 18.97
CA TYR A 407 21.68 10.43 18.72
C TYR A 407 21.50 11.76 17.99
N ALA A 408 22.16 12.83 18.48
CA ALA A 408 22.06 14.17 17.90
C ALA A 408 22.58 14.19 16.46
N VAL A 409 23.75 13.58 16.19
CA VAL A 409 24.34 13.45 14.85
C VAL A 409 23.36 12.78 13.89
N LYS A 410 22.72 11.69 14.31
CA LYS A 410 21.83 10.87 13.46
C LYS A 410 20.44 11.47 13.25
N TYR A 411 19.82 12.06 14.27
CA TYR A 411 18.38 12.35 14.25
C TYR A 411 18.01 13.83 14.20
N TRP A 412 18.95 14.77 14.32
CA TRP A 412 18.62 16.18 14.21
C TRP A 412 17.89 16.55 12.90
N PRO A 413 18.21 16.03 11.69
CA PRO A 413 17.49 16.44 10.48
C PRO A 413 16.04 15.97 10.51
N HIS A 414 15.81 14.77 11.07
CA HIS A 414 14.48 14.19 11.24
C HIS A 414 13.63 15.02 12.22
N HIS A 415 14.22 15.48 13.33
CA HIS A 415 13.52 16.33 14.29
C HIS A 415 13.24 17.72 13.73
N VAL A 416 14.18 18.33 12.98
CA VAL A 416 13.95 19.63 12.35
C VAL A 416 12.86 19.53 11.29
N PHE A 417 12.89 18.51 10.43
CA PHE A 417 11.86 18.26 9.42
C PHE A 417 10.44 18.20 10.03
N ASN A 418 10.24 17.39 11.08
CA ASN A 418 8.93 17.21 11.71
C ASN A 418 8.54 18.32 12.69
N GLY A 419 9.50 19.14 13.13
CA GLY A 419 9.31 20.16 14.16
C GLY A 419 9.38 21.60 13.65
N THR A 420 9.44 21.80 12.33
CA THR A 420 9.51 23.14 11.73
C THR A 420 8.64 23.26 10.47
N PRO A 421 8.04 24.44 10.24
CA PRO A 421 7.20 24.64 9.07
C PRO A 421 8.05 24.69 7.79
N ARG A 422 7.46 24.25 6.67
CA ARG A 422 8.09 24.28 5.34
C ARG A 422 8.11 25.69 4.73
N SER A 423 7.27 26.61 5.19
CA SER A 423 7.21 28.00 4.69
C SER A 423 8.47 28.80 5.05
N ASN A 424 9.17 29.36 4.06
CA ASN A 424 10.38 30.18 4.25
C ASN A 424 10.19 31.32 5.27
N ASN A 425 9.04 32.02 5.19
CA ASN A 425 8.75 33.14 6.09
C ASN A 425 8.61 32.69 7.54
N GLN A 426 8.07 31.49 7.77
CA GLN A 426 7.93 30.94 9.11
C GLN A 426 9.25 30.32 9.57
N TRP A 427 9.96 29.60 8.70
CA TRP A 427 11.29 29.03 8.97
C TRP A 427 12.30 30.09 9.43
N ALA A 428 12.37 31.23 8.75
CA ALA A 428 13.30 32.31 9.08
C ALA A 428 13.13 32.86 10.51
N ARG A 429 11.94 32.71 11.11
CA ARG A 429 11.62 33.15 12.48
C ARG A 429 11.90 32.07 13.55
N THR A 430 12.29 30.87 13.15
CA THR A 430 12.55 29.77 14.08
C THR A 430 13.93 29.87 14.73
N GLU A 431 14.04 29.41 15.98
CA GLU A 431 15.34 29.27 16.67
C GLU A 431 16.26 28.25 15.97
N HIS A 432 15.69 27.29 15.23
CA HIS A 432 16.45 26.35 14.41
C HIS A 432 17.25 27.05 13.32
N CYS A 433 16.61 27.98 12.60
CA CYS A 433 17.26 28.75 11.55
C CYS A 433 18.40 29.61 12.11
N SER A 434 18.18 30.33 13.21
CA SER A 434 19.23 31.14 13.84
C SER A 434 20.37 30.27 14.38
N THR A 435 20.06 29.13 15.01
CA THR A 435 21.08 28.20 15.52
C THR A 435 21.94 27.64 14.39
N LEU A 436 21.33 27.17 13.29
CA LEU A 436 22.05 26.64 12.14
C LEU A 436 22.95 27.69 11.47
N ARG A 437 22.52 28.96 11.39
CA ARG A 437 23.33 30.06 10.84
C ARG A 437 24.53 30.41 11.71
N MET A 438 24.44 30.19 13.02
CA MET A 438 25.52 30.49 13.98
C MET A 438 26.48 29.31 14.17
N MET A 439 26.22 28.14 13.58
CA MET A 439 27.12 26.99 13.71
C MET A 439 28.42 27.23 12.92
N PRO A 440 29.58 26.82 13.46
CA PRO A 440 30.84 26.85 12.73
C PRO A 440 30.79 25.96 11.47
N ASP A 441 31.59 26.28 10.44
CA ASP A 441 31.75 25.50 9.19
C ASP A 441 32.34 24.10 9.45
N THR A 442 31.50 23.24 10.01
CA THR A 442 31.82 21.88 10.47
C THR A 442 30.85 20.84 9.92
N HIS A 443 30.04 21.25 8.93
CA HIS A 443 29.08 20.40 8.23
C HIS A 443 29.73 19.16 7.60
N GLY A 444 30.95 19.28 7.07
CA GLY A 444 31.71 18.13 6.54
C GLY A 444 32.04 17.09 7.62
N ARG A 445 32.45 17.54 8.81
CA ARG A 445 32.72 16.65 9.96
C ARG A 445 31.44 15.96 10.44
N TRP A 446 30.33 16.70 10.51
CA TRP A 446 29.02 16.11 10.82
C TRP A 446 28.66 15.01 9.82
N ALA A 447 28.80 15.25 8.51
CA ALA A 447 28.45 14.27 7.49
C ALA A 447 29.27 12.97 7.61
N VAL A 448 30.57 13.07 7.92
CA VAL A 448 31.43 11.91 8.17
C VAL A 448 30.95 11.13 9.40
N LEU A 449 30.68 11.82 10.52
CA LEU A 449 30.18 11.17 11.74
C LEU A 449 28.81 10.52 11.53
N PHE A 450 27.93 11.18 10.76
CA PHE A 450 26.61 10.66 10.39
C PHE A 450 26.75 9.36 9.60
N LEU A 451 27.60 9.33 8.57
CA LEU A 451 27.79 8.16 7.73
C LEU A 451 28.46 7.02 8.50
N LYS A 452 29.47 7.30 9.34
CA LYS A 452 30.08 6.29 10.23
C LYS A 452 29.07 5.69 11.20
N GLY A 453 28.17 6.51 11.75
CA GLY A 453 27.11 6.05 12.66
C GLY A 453 25.99 5.26 11.97
N LEU A 454 25.75 5.50 10.68
CA LEU A 454 24.71 4.81 9.91
C LEU A 454 25.24 3.55 9.21
N MET A 455 26.49 3.58 8.74
CA MET A 455 27.13 2.53 7.93
C MET A 455 28.54 2.24 8.48
N PRO A 456 28.65 1.50 9.60
CA PRO A 456 29.93 1.14 10.20
C PRO A 456 30.66 0.13 9.29
N GLY A 457 31.58 0.62 8.45
CA GLY A 457 32.34 -0.21 7.50
C GLY A 457 32.81 0.52 6.24
N GLU A 458 32.30 1.73 5.94
CA GLU A 458 32.79 2.52 4.82
C GLU A 458 34.18 3.14 5.09
N VAL A 459 35.06 3.10 4.08
CA VAL A 459 36.43 3.64 4.14
C VAL A 459 36.41 5.16 3.94
N ASP A 460 37.25 5.90 4.68
CA ASP A 460 37.29 7.37 4.68
C ASP A 460 37.51 8.00 3.29
N SER A 461 38.24 7.34 2.39
CA SER A 461 38.45 7.80 1.00
C SER A 461 37.16 7.88 0.18
N THR A 462 36.12 7.14 0.57
CA THR A 462 34.82 7.18 -0.10
C THR A 462 33.96 8.34 0.38
N LEU A 463 34.30 9.03 1.47
CA LEU A 463 33.48 10.08 2.10
C LEU A 463 33.79 11.50 1.56
N GLU A 464 34.85 11.64 0.76
CA GLU A 464 35.29 12.92 0.20
C GLU A 464 34.24 13.58 -0.71
N ASP A 465 33.37 12.80 -1.35
CA ASP A 465 32.30 13.30 -2.23
C ASP A 465 31.23 14.09 -1.47
N VAL A 466 31.02 13.77 -0.18
CA VAL A 466 30.06 14.46 0.69
C VAL A 466 30.64 15.71 1.33
N THR A 467 31.95 15.74 1.62
CA THR A 467 32.62 16.85 2.31
C THR A 467 33.07 18.00 1.40
N LYS A 468 32.98 17.83 0.07
CA LYS A 468 33.41 18.82 -0.94
C LYS A 468 32.47 20.02 -1.15
N GLY A 469 31.33 20.09 -0.45
CA GLY A 469 30.34 21.16 -0.62
C GLY A 469 30.60 22.38 0.26
N ASP A 470 30.43 23.59 -0.29
CA ASP A 470 30.40 24.84 0.48
C ASP A 470 29.07 24.91 1.26
N GLY A 471 29.13 24.73 2.57
CA GLY A 471 27.99 24.94 3.47
C GLY A 471 27.07 23.73 3.74
N MET A 472 26.11 23.96 4.62
CA MET A 472 25.21 22.92 5.13
C MET A 472 24.25 22.36 4.09
N VAL A 473 23.73 23.21 3.19
CA VAL A 473 22.75 22.82 2.16
C VAL A 473 23.37 21.83 1.17
N SER A 474 24.54 22.14 0.64
CA SER A 474 25.28 21.28 -0.30
C SER A 474 25.65 19.94 0.35
N THR A 475 26.09 19.96 1.61
CA THR A 475 26.39 18.76 2.40
C THR A 475 25.17 17.85 2.57
N LEU A 476 24.01 18.42 2.95
CA LEU A 476 22.75 17.67 3.10
C LEU A 476 22.30 17.03 1.78
N ARG A 477 22.43 17.76 0.66
CA ARG A 477 22.10 17.24 -0.68
C ARG A 477 23.06 16.14 -1.15
N ASN A 478 24.37 16.32 -0.97
CA ASN A 478 25.35 15.29 -1.30
C ASN A 478 25.09 14.00 -0.50
N LEU A 479 24.79 14.15 0.79
CA LEU A 479 24.46 13.02 1.66
C LEU A 479 23.16 12.33 1.20
N ALA A 480 22.11 13.09 0.88
CA ALA A 480 20.87 12.54 0.34
C ALA A 480 21.06 11.80 -0.99
N ARG A 481 21.88 12.34 -1.91
CA ARG A 481 22.23 11.65 -3.17
C ARG A 481 22.99 10.35 -2.92
N ARG A 482 23.92 10.33 -1.96
CA ARG A 482 24.66 9.12 -1.59
C ARG A 482 23.76 8.06 -0.97
N LEU A 483 22.92 8.44 -0.01
CA LEU A 483 21.94 7.54 0.61
C LEU A 483 20.95 6.96 -0.41
N GLY A 484 20.66 7.68 -1.49
CA GLY A 484 19.84 7.18 -2.59
C GLY A 484 20.51 6.11 -3.46
N LYS A 485 21.84 6.00 -3.42
CA LYS A 485 22.64 5.03 -4.19
C LYS A 485 22.99 3.78 -3.39
N THR A 486 22.96 3.82 -2.05
CA THR A 486 23.33 2.68 -1.22
C THR A 486 22.21 1.64 -1.14
N SER A 487 22.57 0.37 -0.94
CA SER A 487 21.65 -0.77 -0.88
C SER A 487 20.84 -0.88 0.42
N GLY A 488 20.98 0.09 1.33
CA GLY A 488 20.32 0.14 2.63
C GLY A 488 19.06 1.01 2.65
N ASP A 489 18.14 0.71 3.57
CA ASP A 489 16.93 1.50 3.82
C ASP A 489 17.27 2.78 4.60
N HIS A 490 17.85 3.75 3.89
CA HIS A 490 18.23 5.05 4.43
C HIS A 490 17.33 6.19 3.94
N ARG A 491 16.19 5.85 3.31
CA ARG A 491 15.33 6.82 2.65
C ARG A 491 14.75 7.85 3.61
N ARG A 492 14.46 7.47 4.86
CA ARG A 492 14.00 8.42 5.89
C ARG A 492 15.01 9.53 6.15
N PHE A 493 16.29 9.20 6.12
CA PHE A 493 17.38 10.16 6.28
C PHE A 493 17.57 10.97 5.01
N GLN A 494 17.43 10.36 3.83
CA GLN A 494 17.42 11.07 2.56
C GLN A 494 16.34 12.16 2.51
N VAL A 495 15.08 11.81 2.82
CA VAL A 495 13.96 12.76 2.86
C VAL A 495 14.20 13.83 3.91
N ALA A 496 14.60 13.45 5.13
CA ALA A 496 14.87 14.43 6.19
C ALA A 496 15.98 15.42 5.81
N CYS A 497 17.06 14.96 5.15
CA CYS A 497 18.14 15.83 4.71
C CYS A 497 17.69 16.81 3.63
N LEU A 498 16.94 16.35 2.62
CA LEU A 498 16.42 17.20 1.55
C LEU A 498 15.37 18.19 2.06
N GLU A 499 14.47 17.75 2.95
CA GLU A 499 13.47 18.61 3.61
C GLU A 499 14.12 19.74 4.42
N VAL A 500 15.21 19.45 5.13
CA VAL A 500 15.96 20.49 5.85
C VAL A 500 16.72 21.39 4.86
N ALA A 501 17.33 20.83 3.81
CA ALA A 501 18.06 21.60 2.80
C ALA A 501 17.17 22.66 2.14
N VAL A 502 15.97 22.28 1.67
CA VAL A 502 15.01 23.22 1.04
C VAL A 502 14.38 24.20 2.02
N ARG A 503 14.45 23.97 3.34
CA ARG A 503 14.05 24.98 4.34
C ARG A 503 15.16 26.00 4.55
N ILE A 504 16.41 25.56 4.64
CA ILE A 504 17.57 26.45 4.80
C ILE A 504 17.69 27.38 3.60
N ASP A 505 17.61 26.80 2.39
CA ASP A 505 17.57 27.55 1.13
C ASP A 505 16.32 27.18 0.34
N GLY A 506 15.23 27.90 0.62
CA GLY A 506 13.99 27.74 -0.14
C GLY A 506 14.03 28.31 -1.55
N GLY A 507 15.14 28.93 -1.96
CA GLY A 507 15.44 29.32 -3.34
C GLY A 507 16.09 28.21 -4.16
N ASP A 508 16.52 27.10 -3.55
CA ASP A 508 17.19 25.99 -4.25
C ASP A 508 16.20 25.14 -5.06
N ALA A 509 15.98 25.55 -6.31
CA ALA A 509 15.11 24.83 -7.25
C ALA A 509 15.58 23.39 -7.52
N GLU A 510 16.88 23.11 -7.43
CA GLU A 510 17.42 21.78 -7.65
C GLU A 510 17.18 20.88 -6.44
N GLY A 511 17.35 21.39 -5.22
CA GLY A 511 16.97 20.72 -3.97
C GLY A 511 15.49 20.32 -3.94
N TRP A 512 14.59 21.19 -4.42
CA TRP A 512 13.17 20.87 -4.58
C TRP A 512 12.91 19.76 -5.61
N SER A 513 13.64 19.75 -6.74
CA SER A 513 13.53 18.67 -7.73
C SER A 513 14.04 17.34 -7.18
N GLU A 514 15.17 17.32 -6.45
CA GLU A 514 15.69 16.12 -5.77
C GLU A 514 14.69 15.58 -4.73
N LEU A 515 14.07 16.47 -3.94
CA LEU A 515 13.04 16.10 -2.96
C LEU A 515 11.82 15.48 -3.65
N GLY A 516 11.33 16.08 -4.73
CA GLY A 516 10.24 15.54 -5.53
C GLY A 516 10.57 14.16 -6.12
N LYS A 517 11.81 13.95 -6.59
CA LYS A 517 12.28 12.65 -7.10
C LYS A 517 12.31 11.60 -5.99
N CYS A 518 12.70 11.97 -4.77
CA CYS A 518 12.67 11.09 -3.60
C CYS A 518 11.24 10.69 -3.23
N TYR A 519 10.32 11.64 -3.16
CA TYR A 519 8.91 11.36 -2.89
C TYR A 519 8.25 10.51 -3.97
N ARG A 520 8.52 10.79 -5.25
CA ARG A 520 8.10 9.96 -6.40
C ARG A 520 8.56 8.51 -6.25
N ALA A 521 9.82 8.30 -5.92
CA ALA A 521 10.38 6.96 -5.71
C ALA A 521 9.81 6.29 -4.44
N GLY A 522 9.48 7.07 -3.41
CA GLY A 522 8.68 6.69 -2.25
C GLY A 522 7.31 6.14 -2.64
N GLY A 523 6.51 6.98 -3.31
CA GLY A 523 5.16 6.66 -3.76
C GLY A 523 5.11 5.43 -4.67
N LYS A 524 6.03 5.31 -5.64
CA LYS A 524 6.09 4.15 -6.53
C LYS A 524 6.34 2.83 -5.79
N ARG A 525 7.20 2.83 -4.75
CA ARG A 525 7.51 1.61 -3.97
C ARG A 525 6.41 1.30 -2.95
N ALA A 526 5.93 2.31 -2.23
CA ALA A 526 4.93 2.16 -1.18
C ALA A 526 3.50 2.02 -1.72
N GLY A 527 3.24 2.44 -2.96
CA GLY A 527 1.88 2.57 -3.50
C GLY A 527 1.08 3.67 -2.80
N ASN A 528 1.76 4.66 -2.21
CA ASN A 528 1.14 5.68 -1.36
C ASN A 528 0.88 6.97 -2.15
N LEU A 529 -0.41 7.29 -2.31
CA LEU A 529 -0.88 8.49 -2.99
C LEU A 529 -0.35 9.78 -2.33
N GLN A 530 -0.29 9.84 -1.00
CA GLN A 530 0.18 11.03 -0.28
C GLN A 530 1.62 11.37 -0.63
N LEU A 531 2.48 10.37 -0.86
CA LEU A 531 3.86 10.60 -1.30
C LEU A 531 3.89 11.11 -2.75
N HIS A 532 2.97 10.69 -3.61
CA HIS A 532 2.84 11.26 -4.94
C HIS A 532 2.37 12.73 -4.91
N GLU A 533 1.45 13.07 -4.00
CA GLU A 533 1.01 14.44 -3.79
C GLU A 533 2.14 15.33 -3.24
N GLU A 534 2.90 14.86 -2.25
CA GLU A 534 4.11 15.55 -1.76
C GLU A 534 5.15 15.73 -2.88
N ALA A 535 5.29 14.76 -3.78
CA ALA A 535 6.15 14.89 -4.95
C ALA A 535 5.67 16.01 -5.89
N VAL A 536 4.37 16.10 -6.17
CA VAL A 536 3.78 17.18 -6.98
C VAL A 536 4.05 18.54 -6.34
N LEU A 537 3.86 18.67 -5.03
CA LEU A 537 4.14 19.93 -4.31
C LEU A 537 5.61 20.34 -4.45
N ALA A 538 6.55 19.42 -4.24
CA ALA A 538 7.97 19.69 -4.39
C ALA A 538 8.35 20.09 -5.82
N PHE A 539 7.84 19.40 -6.84
CA PHE A 539 8.09 19.76 -8.24
C PHE A 539 7.45 21.10 -8.64
N ARG A 540 6.27 21.43 -8.13
CA ARG A 540 5.65 22.74 -8.34
C ARG A 540 6.48 23.87 -7.72
N HIS A 541 7.05 23.66 -6.53
CA HIS A 541 7.98 24.62 -5.95
C HIS A 541 9.24 24.81 -6.81
N ALA A 542 9.86 23.71 -7.28
CA ALA A 542 10.99 23.78 -8.21
C ALA A 542 10.64 24.53 -9.51
N LEU A 543 9.43 24.35 -10.03
CA LEU A 543 8.94 25.04 -11.22
C LEU A 543 8.72 26.55 -10.97
N HIS A 544 8.16 26.91 -9.81
CA HIS A 544 7.94 28.32 -9.43
C HIS A 544 9.27 29.09 -9.32
N LEU A 545 10.32 28.44 -8.83
CA LEU A 545 11.66 29.03 -8.71
C LEU A 545 12.40 29.17 -10.04
N ARG A 546 11.88 28.61 -11.13
CA ARG A 546 12.46 28.65 -12.48
C ARG A 546 11.49 29.38 -13.44
N PRO A 547 11.34 30.72 -13.34
CA PRO A 547 10.40 31.49 -14.15
C PRO A 547 10.75 31.44 -15.64
N ASP A 548 9.84 31.87 -16.52
CA ASP A 548 10.10 31.94 -17.96
C ASP A 548 10.78 33.29 -18.30
N PRO A 549 11.95 33.33 -18.99
CA PRO A 549 12.76 32.21 -19.46
C PRO A 549 13.77 31.71 -18.42
N HIS A 550 13.86 30.39 -18.24
CA HIS A 550 14.90 29.73 -17.45
C HIS A 550 15.31 28.40 -18.11
N PRO A 551 16.61 28.09 -18.29
CA PRO A 551 17.07 26.91 -19.03
C PRO A 551 16.48 25.57 -18.54
N SER A 552 16.44 25.38 -17.22
CA SER A 552 15.89 24.15 -16.60
C SER A 552 14.38 24.18 -16.33
N ARG A 553 13.65 25.21 -16.79
CA ARG A 553 12.19 25.29 -16.59
C ARG A 553 11.47 24.15 -17.29
N GLY A 554 11.94 23.79 -18.48
CA GLY A 554 11.40 22.67 -19.25
C GLY A 554 11.53 21.32 -18.53
N GLU A 555 12.64 21.08 -17.81
CA GLU A 555 12.81 19.89 -16.96
C GLU A 555 11.79 19.87 -15.82
N SER A 556 11.61 21.00 -15.13
CA SER A 556 10.63 21.09 -14.03
C SER A 556 9.18 20.88 -14.51
N LEU A 557 8.83 21.40 -15.69
CA LEU A 557 7.52 21.17 -16.29
C LEU A 557 7.29 19.69 -16.62
N ASP A 558 8.30 19.01 -17.15
CA ASP A 558 8.23 17.57 -17.43
C ASP A 558 8.13 16.74 -16.13
N ASP A 559 8.85 17.13 -15.08
CA ASP A 559 8.78 16.52 -13.76
C ASP A 559 7.38 16.66 -13.12
N VAL A 560 6.79 17.85 -13.19
CA VAL A 560 5.40 18.11 -12.74
C VAL A 560 4.42 17.30 -13.57
N ALA A 561 4.51 17.36 -14.90
CA ALA A 561 3.61 16.65 -15.81
C ALA A 561 3.63 15.14 -15.56
N THR A 562 4.83 14.56 -15.43
CA THR A 562 5.00 13.13 -15.17
C THR A 562 4.39 12.73 -13.82
N GLN A 563 4.49 13.56 -12.78
CA GLN A 563 3.86 13.26 -11.49
C GLN A 563 2.35 13.41 -11.50
N LEU A 564 1.82 14.47 -12.10
CA LEU A 564 0.38 14.64 -12.26
C LEU A 564 -0.22 13.45 -13.03
N TRP A 565 0.46 12.97 -14.07
CA TRP A 565 0.06 11.77 -14.79
C TRP A 565 0.04 10.51 -13.91
N LEU A 566 1.03 10.32 -13.03
CA LEU A 566 1.03 9.21 -12.07
C LEU A 566 -0.11 9.32 -11.05
N CYS A 567 -0.38 10.51 -10.52
CA CYS A 567 -1.51 10.75 -9.62
C CYS A 567 -2.85 10.48 -10.33
N TYR A 568 -2.99 10.95 -11.57
CA TYR A 568 -4.17 10.69 -12.40
C TYR A 568 -4.40 9.19 -12.60
N ARG A 569 -3.35 8.41 -12.86
CA ARG A 569 -3.49 6.95 -12.99
C ARG A 569 -4.00 6.25 -11.73
N GLN A 570 -3.82 6.85 -10.56
CA GLN A 570 -4.27 6.31 -9.28
C GLN A 570 -5.70 6.76 -8.93
N ASN A 571 -6.05 8.02 -9.20
CA ASN A 571 -7.32 8.62 -8.75
C ASN A 571 -8.33 8.98 -9.85
N GLY A 572 -7.91 9.03 -11.12
CA GLY A 572 -8.79 9.28 -12.28
C GLY A 572 -9.34 10.71 -12.43
N GLY A 573 -8.84 11.70 -11.69
CA GLY A 573 -9.37 13.08 -11.72
C GLY A 573 -9.07 13.81 -13.04
N SER A 574 -10.11 14.21 -13.79
CA SER A 574 -9.98 14.88 -15.10
C SER A 574 -9.12 16.15 -15.07
N ASP A 575 -9.20 16.93 -14.00
CA ASP A 575 -8.49 18.20 -13.85
C ASP A 575 -6.97 18.00 -13.72
N ILE A 576 -6.56 16.89 -13.11
CA ILE A 576 -5.15 16.52 -12.98
C ILE A 576 -4.57 16.15 -14.35
N LEU A 577 -5.35 15.49 -15.20
CA LEU A 577 -4.94 15.13 -16.56
C LEU A 577 -4.79 16.37 -17.45
N SER A 578 -5.72 17.33 -17.37
CA SER A 578 -5.64 18.56 -18.16
C SER A 578 -4.43 19.41 -17.76
N GLU A 579 -4.13 19.51 -16.45
CA GLU A 579 -2.92 20.17 -15.96
C GLU A 579 -1.65 19.44 -16.45
N ALA A 580 -1.60 18.10 -16.39
CA ALA A 580 -0.47 17.33 -16.89
C ALA A 580 -0.18 17.57 -18.37
N ILE A 581 -1.24 17.63 -19.20
CA ILE A 581 -1.15 17.94 -20.63
C ILE A 581 -0.65 19.37 -20.84
N SER A 582 -1.19 20.34 -20.10
CA SER A 582 -0.75 21.74 -20.16
C SER A 582 0.74 21.88 -19.85
N CYS A 583 1.21 21.30 -18.75
CA CYS A 583 2.63 21.28 -18.38
C CYS A 583 3.49 20.59 -19.45
N SER A 584 3.03 19.46 -20.00
CA SER A 584 3.76 18.73 -21.06
C SER A 584 3.88 19.56 -22.34
N ARG A 585 2.82 20.26 -22.76
CA ARG A 585 2.85 21.17 -23.91
C ARG A 585 3.88 22.28 -23.71
N MET A 586 3.88 22.92 -22.55
CA MET A 586 4.86 23.95 -22.21
C MET A 586 6.30 23.40 -22.14
N ALA A 587 6.49 22.17 -21.67
CA ALA A 587 7.81 21.53 -21.65
C ALA A 587 8.34 21.29 -23.07
N VAL A 588 7.47 20.96 -24.02
CA VAL A 588 7.81 20.78 -25.44
C VAL A 588 8.11 22.11 -26.13
N THR A 589 7.36 23.18 -25.84
CA THR A 589 7.63 24.51 -26.42
C THR A 589 8.99 25.05 -25.97
N LEU A 590 9.40 24.77 -24.74
CA LEU A 590 10.72 25.14 -24.19
C LEU A 590 11.88 24.21 -24.62
N SER A 591 11.63 23.24 -25.50
CA SER A 591 12.66 22.39 -26.09
C SER A 591 12.63 22.46 -27.62
N PRO A 592 13.06 23.57 -28.26
CA PRO A 592 13.12 23.65 -29.72
C PRO A 592 14.10 22.64 -30.31
N THR A 593 13.96 22.29 -31.58
CA THR A 593 14.93 21.44 -32.29
C THR A 593 16.22 22.24 -32.59
N PRO A 594 17.42 21.67 -32.39
CA PRO A 594 17.74 20.37 -31.77
C PRO A 594 17.89 20.48 -30.24
N HIS A 595 17.05 19.78 -29.47
CA HIS A 595 17.19 19.66 -28.01
C HIS A 595 17.16 18.17 -27.61
N PRO A 596 18.12 17.67 -26.82
CA PRO A 596 18.27 16.24 -26.52
C PRO A 596 17.02 15.63 -25.88
N ASP A 597 16.41 16.34 -24.92
CA ASP A 597 15.22 15.82 -24.22
C ASP A 597 13.90 15.97 -24.99
N ARG A 598 13.90 16.62 -26.16
CA ARG A 598 12.65 16.92 -26.89
C ARG A 598 11.88 15.64 -27.22
N ALA A 599 12.57 14.60 -27.69
CA ALA A 599 11.95 13.31 -28.02
C ALA A 599 11.28 12.64 -26.80
N GLY A 600 11.90 12.78 -25.62
CA GLY A 600 11.32 12.31 -24.35
C GLY A 600 10.05 13.06 -24.00
N ARG A 601 10.08 14.40 -24.03
CA ARG A 601 8.93 15.26 -23.71
C ARG A 601 7.76 15.09 -24.69
N LEU A 602 8.05 14.94 -25.98
CA LEU A 602 7.05 14.61 -27.01
C LEU A 602 6.36 13.28 -26.69
N SER A 603 7.13 12.27 -26.24
CA SER A 603 6.58 10.98 -25.84
C SER A 603 5.70 11.09 -24.58
N THR A 604 6.11 11.88 -23.58
CA THR A 604 5.30 12.16 -22.37
C THR A 604 3.96 12.81 -22.72
N LEU A 605 3.98 13.86 -23.55
CA LEU A 605 2.78 14.54 -24.03
C LEU A 605 1.86 13.57 -24.81
N ALA A 606 2.43 12.81 -25.74
CA ALA A 606 1.69 11.85 -26.56
C ALA A 606 1.02 10.75 -25.71
N CYS A 607 1.66 10.28 -24.64
CA CYS A 607 1.05 9.34 -23.69
C CYS A 607 -0.14 9.94 -22.94
N ALA A 608 -0.05 11.19 -22.49
CA ALA A 608 -1.15 11.88 -21.81
C ALA A 608 -2.33 12.13 -22.77
N LEU A 609 -2.06 12.57 -24.00
CA LEU A 609 -3.08 12.78 -25.04
C LEU A 609 -3.71 11.46 -25.51
N SER A 610 -2.94 10.37 -25.60
CA SER A 610 -3.47 9.04 -25.90
C SER A 610 -4.51 8.61 -24.88
N HIS A 611 -4.28 8.94 -23.60
CA HIS A 611 -5.26 8.65 -22.56
C HIS A 611 -6.50 9.55 -22.66
N LEU A 612 -6.31 10.85 -22.89
CA LEU A 612 -7.42 11.77 -23.13
C LEU A 612 -8.31 11.26 -24.29
N TYR A 613 -7.68 10.81 -25.39
CA TYR A 613 -8.36 10.17 -26.50
C TYR A 613 -9.15 8.93 -26.06
N THR A 614 -8.59 8.06 -25.21
CA THR A 614 -9.35 6.90 -24.70
C THR A 614 -10.58 7.29 -23.89
N CYS A 615 -10.58 8.49 -23.27
CA CYS A 615 -11.72 8.99 -22.50
C CYS A 615 -12.78 9.66 -23.38
N ASN A 616 -12.39 10.47 -24.36
CA ASN A 616 -13.33 11.31 -25.14
C ASN A 616 -13.58 10.84 -26.58
N GLY A 617 -12.72 9.97 -27.14
CA GLY A 617 -12.81 9.45 -28.50
C GLY A 617 -12.53 10.48 -29.60
N ASP A 618 -11.86 11.59 -29.28
CA ASP A 618 -11.56 12.70 -30.19
C ASP A 618 -10.46 12.34 -31.22
N LEU A 619 -10.83 12.39 -32.50
CA LEU A 619 -9.94 12.07 -33.60
C LEU A 619 -8.82 13.09 -33.78
N GLU A 620 -9.05 14.37 -33.46
CA GLU A 620 -8.02 15.41 -33.56
C GLU A 620 -6.90 15.15 -32.56
N THR A 621 -7.26 14.86 -31.31
CA THR A 621 -6.31 14.43 -30.27
C THR A 621 -5.47 13.22 -30.71
N LEU A 622 -6.08 12.22 -31.38
CA LEU A 622 -5.33 11.05 -31.85
C LEU A 622 -4.39 11.37 -33.02
N ASN A 623 -4.79 12.24 -33.95
CA ASN A 623 -3.92 12.70 -35.03
C ASN A 623 -2.72 13.48 -34.48
N GLU A 624 -2.92 14.27 -33.43
CA GLU A 624 -1.84 14.95 -32.71
C GLU A 624 -0.86 13.94 -32.10
N VAL A 625 -1.35 12.89 -31.41
CA VAL A 625 -0.52 11.80 -30.86
C VAL A 625 0.36 11.17 -31.94
N VAL A 626 -0.20 10.88 -33.12
CA VAL A 626 0.56 10.32 -34.25
C VAL A 626 1.63 11.29 -34.72
N SER A 627 1.32 12.58 -34.83
CA SER A 627 2.28 13.63 -35.21
C SER A 627 3.46 13.71 -34.23
N LEU A 628 3.16 13.75 -32.92
CA LEU A 628 4.16 13.82 -31.86
C LEU A 628 5.09 12.60 -31.87
N HIS A 629 4.55 11.39 -32.06
CA HIS A 629 5.37 10.18 -32.14
C HIS A 629 6.20 10.10 -33.42
N ARG A 630 5.72 10.63 -34.56
CA ARG A 630 6.53 10.76 -35.79
C ARG A 630 7.72 11.68 -35.57
N GLU A 631 7.50 12.82 -34.93
CA GLU A 631 8.57 13.74 -34.59
C GLU A 631 9.58 13.12 -33.61
N ALA A 632 9.10 12.48 -32.53
CA ALA A 632 9.97 11.81 -31.56
C ALA A 632 10.81 10.68 -32.18
N LEU A 633 10.27 9.98 -33.19
CA LEU A 633 11.02 8.97 -33.97
C LEU A 633 12.09 9.62 -34.84
N ALA A 634 11.78 10.72 -35.53
CA ALA A 634 12.73 11.44 -36.38
C ALA A 634 13.93 11.98 -35.58
N LEU A 635 13.71 12.35 -34.31
CA LEU A 635 14.76 12.82 -33.40
C LEU A 635 15.63 11.70 -32.81
N ARG A 636 15.24 10.43 -33.01
CA ARG A 636 15.96 9.24 -32.51
C ARG A 636 16.24 8.29 -33.66
N PRO A 637 17.07 8.65 -34.66
CA PRO A 637 17.42 7.73 -35.75
C PRO A 637 18.24 6.54 -35.23
N ALA A 638 18.21 5.40 -35.93
CA ALA A 638 19.09 4.28 -35.63
C ALA A 638 20.57 4.73 -35.69
N PRO A 639 21.45 4.29 -34.76
CA PRO A 639 21.27 3.25 -33.74
C PRO A 639 20.93 3.79 -32.33
N HIS A 640 20.14 4.87 -32.20
CA HIS A 640 19.78 5.42 -30.89
C HIS A 640 19.14 4.37 -29.96
N PRO A 641 19.50 4.28 -28.66
CA PRO A 641 18.98 3.26 -27.74
C PRO A 641 17.44 3.19 -27.68
N ASP A 642 16.80 4.35 -27.57
CA ASP A 642 15.33 4.45 -27.53
C ASP A 642 14.64 4.38 -28.91
N HIS A 643 15.36 4.08 -30.00
CA HIS A 643 14.77 4.04 -31.35
C HIS A 643 13.66 2.97 -31.44
N SER A 644 13.90 1.77 -30.92
CA SER A 644 12.90 0.69 -30.87
C SER A 644 11.64 1.10 -30.09
N LEU A 645 11.81 1.82 -28.98
CA LEU A 645 10.69 2.33 -28.19
C LEU A 645 9.87 3.38 -28.98
N SER A 646 10.53 4.31 -29.67
CA SER A 646 9.86 5.29 -30.52
C SER A 646 9.08 4.64 -31.67
N LEU A 647 9.64 3.61 -32.32
CA LEU A 647 8.97 2.83 -33.36
C LEU A 647 7.70 2.17 -32.82
N ASN A 648 7.81 1.52 -31.66
CA ASN A 648 6.69 0.84 -31.02
C ASN A 648 5.57 1.81 -30.61
N ASN A 649 5.92 2.99 -30.09
CA ASN A 649 4.93 4.00 -29.70
C ASN A 649 4.17 4.58 -30.90
N LEU A 650 4.89 4.88 -31.99
CA LEU A 650 4.25 5.33 -33.23
C LEU A 650 3.32 4.25 -33.82
N ALA A 651 3.77 2.99 -33.81
CA ALA A 651 2.99 1.87 -34.28
C ALA A 651 1.68 1.69 -33.49
N ASN A 652 1.73 1.81 -32.16
CA ASN A 652 0.53 1.78 -31.31
C ASN A 652 -0.46 2.92 -31.60
N ALA A 653 0.05 4.13 -31.88
CA ALA A 653 -0.79 5.27 -32.25
C ALA A 653 -1.48 5.05 -33.61
N LEU A 654 -0.75 4.51 -34.59
CA LEU A 654 -1.30 4.15 -35.91
C LEU A 654 -2.31 3.00 -35.84
N HIS A 655 -2.08 2.00 -34.97
CA HIS A 655 -3.05 0.95 -34.71
C HIS A 655 -4.34 1.50 -34.09
N SER A 656 -4.20 2.45 -33.15
CA SER A 656 -5.34 3.13 -32.54
C SER A 656 -6.12 3.97 -33.55
N LEU A 657 -5.43 4.58 -34.53
CA LEU A 657 -6.04 5.30 -35.64
C LEU A 657 -6.88 4.35 -36.50
N HIS A 658 -6.29 3.24 -36.95
CA HIS A 658 -6.99 2.21 -37.71
C HIS A 658 -8.29 1.74 -37.01
N LYS A 659 -8.24 1.45 -35.72
CA LYS A 659 -9.43 1.02 -34.97
C LYS A 659 -10.56 2.05 -34.98
N ARG A 660 -10.24 3.33 -35.12
CA ARG A 660 -11.21 4.42 -35.06
C ARG A 660 -11.82 4.74 -36.41
N ASN A 661 -10.99 4.82 -37.46
CA ASN A 661 -11.41 5.26 -38.79
C ASN A 661 -11.41 4.16 -39.86
N GLY A 662 -10.93 2.95 -39.56
CA GLY A 662 -10.82 1.84 -40.49
C GLY A 662 -9.63 1.93 -41.46
N ASP A 663 -8.68 2.83 -41.25
CA ASP A 663 -7.53 3.04 -42.14
C ASP A 663 -6.60 1.81 -42.13
N ILE A 664 -6.71 0.97 -43.15
CA ILE A 664 -5.88 -0.23 -43.30
C ILE A 664 -4.41 0.12 -43.61
N GLY A 665 -4.15 1.27 -44.24
CA GLY A 665 -2.80 1.76 -44.49
C GLY A 665 -2.07 2.07 -43.19
N ALA A 666 -2.76 2.69 -42.22
CA ALA A 666 -2.24 2.91 -40.87
C ALA A 666 -1.92 1.59 -40.16
N LEU A 667 -2.76 0.56 -40.28
CA LEU A 667 -2.51 -0.76 -39.69
C LEU A 667 -1.28 -1.45 -40.32
N ASN A 668 -1.19 -1.46 -41.65
CA ASN A 668 -0.04 -2.02 -42.36
C ASN A 668 1.26 -1.33 -41.95
N LYS A 669 1.23 0.00 -41.80
CA LYS A 669 2.39 0.75 -41.32
C LYS A 669 2.72 0.42 -39.86
N ALA A 670 1.72 0.25 -38.99
CA ALA A 670 1.94 -0.19 -37.61
C ALA A 670 2.62 -1.56 -37.53
N ILE A 671 2.18 -2.54 -38.32
CA ILE A 671 2.79 -3.88 -38.39
C ILE A 671 4.25 -3.78 -38.85
N SER A 672 4.52 -3.01 -39.89
CA SER A 672 5.89 -2.78 -40.38
C SER A 672 6.81 -2.18 -39.31
N LEU A 673 6.34 -1.16 -38.58
CA LEU A 673 7.10 -0.51 -37.51
C LEU A 673 7.31 -1.43 -36.30
N HIS A 674 6.32 -2.25 -35.92
CA HIS A 674 6.48 -3.23 -34.85
C HIS A 674 7.49 -4.33 -35.22
N ARG A 675 7.53 -4.78 -36.49
CA ARG A 675 8.55 -5.72 -36.98
C ARG A 675 9.96 -5.11 -36.90
N GLU A 676 10.10 -3.85 -37.27
CA GLU A 676 11.37 -3.12 -37.14
C GLU A 676 11.80 -2.99 -35.67
N ALA A 677 10.90 -2.61 -34.77
CA ALA A 677 11.17 -2.54 -33.33
C ALA A 677 11.58 -3.91 -32.75
N LEU A 678 10.94 -4.99 -33.18
CA LEU A 678 11.27 -6.35 -32.76
C LEU A 678 12.66 -6.79 -33.24
N ALA A 679 13.04 -6.43 -34.47
CA ALA A 679 14.36 -6.74 -35.03
C ALA A 679 15.51 -6.10 -34.23
N LEU A 680 15.25 -4.95 -33.59
CA LEU A 680 16.21 -4.25 -32.73
C LEU A 680 16.31 -4.83 -31.32
N CYS A 681 15.46 -5.79 -30.95
CA CYS A 681 15.45 -6.44 -29.64
C CYS A 681 15.71 -7.96 -29.77
N PRO A 682 16.92 -8.41 -30.14
CA PRO A 682 17.25 -9.84 -30.26
C PRO A 682 17.16 -10.56 -28.92
N VAL A 683 16.96 -11.88 -28.89
CA VAL A 683 17.03 -12.66 -27.63
C VAL A 683 18.46 -12.58 -27.07
N PRO A 684 18.69 -12.27 -25.77
CA PRO A 684 17.74 -12.16 -24.65
C PRO A 684 17.43 -10.70 -24.20
N HIS A 685 17.18 -9.78 -25.11
CA HIS A 685 16.92 -8.36 -24.81
C HIS A 685 15.74 -8.19 -23.83
N PRO A 686 15.89 -7.43 -22.73
CA PRO A 686 14.88 -7.34 -21.66
C PRO A 686 13.53 -6.77 -22.12
N ASP A 687 13.56 -5.85 -23.10
CA ASP A 687 12.35 -5.21 -23.62
C ASP A 687 11.65 -5.97 -24.75
N ARG A 688 12.22 -7.10 -25.23
CA ARG A 688 11.67 -7.90 -26.33
C ARG A 688 10.19 -8.32 -26.18
N PRO A 689 9.66 -8.63 -24.98
CA PRO A 689 8.25 -9.02 -24.82
C PRO A 689 7.24 -7.94 -25.24
N LEU A 690 7.62 -6.66 -25.18
CA LEU A 690 6.74 -5.54 -25.50
C LEU A 690 6.40 -5.45 -27.00
N PRO A 691 7.37 -5.38 -27.94
CA PRO A 691 7.07 -5.40 -29.37
C PRO A 691 6.44 -6.72 -29.83
N LEU A 692 6.77 -7.86 -29.22
CA LEU A 692 6.12 -9.15 -29.52
C LEU A 692 4.60 -9.08 -29.30
N ASN A 693 4.18 -8.61 -28.12
CA ASN A 693 2.77 -8.49 -27.78
C ASN A 693 2.02 -7.51 -28.69
N ASN A 694 2.62 -6.34 -28.97
CA ASN A 694 1.97 -5.31 -29.78
C ASN A 694 1.87 -5.72 -31.26
N LEU A 695 2.91 -6.35 -31.81
CA LEU A 695 2.89 -6.92 -33.16
C LEU A 695 1.79 -7.97 -33.28
N ALA A 696 1.72 -8.93 -32.35
CA ALA A 696 0.69 -9.95 -32.35
C ALA A 696 -0.72 -9.35 -32.31
N TYR A 697 -0.91 -8.29 -31.53
CA TYR A 697 -2.20 -7.63 -31.42
C TYR A 697 -2.61 -6.86 -32.70
N ALA A 698 -1.63 -6.24 -33.39
CA ALA A 698 -1.84 -5.63 -34.69
C ALA A 698 -2.19 -6.69 -35.75
N LEU A 699 -1.50 -7.83 -35.77
CA LEU A 699 -1.77 -8.96 -36.66
C LEU A 699 -3.15 -9.59 -36.43
N GLN A 700 -3.62 -9.73 -35.18
CA GLN A 700 -5.00 -10.13 -34.91
C GLN A 700 -6.03 -9.16 -35.49
N SER A 701 -5.74 -7.85 -35.44
CA SER A 701 -6.64 -6.84 -36.02
C SER A 701 -6.65 -6.90 -37.54
N PHE A 702 -5.50 -7.21 -38.14
CA PHE A 702 -5.36 -7.41 -39.57
C PHE A 702 -6.11 -8.66 -40.05
N TYR A 703 -5.98 -9.78 -39.33
CA TYR A 703 -6.80 -10.98 -39.54
C TYR A 703 -8.30 -10.66 -39.49
N LYS A 704 -8.77 -9.94 -38.47
CA LYS A 704 -10.20 -9.57 -38.35
C LYS A 704 -10.73 -8.73 -39.51
N HIS A 705 -9.85 -8.02 -40.22
CA HIS A 705 -10.22 -7.21 -41.37
C HIS A 705 -10.13 -7.97 -42.70
N ASN A 706 -9.05 -8.75 -42.91
CA ASN A 706 -8.75 -9.38 -44.20
C ASN A 706 -9.04 -10.89 -44.26
N GLY A 707 -9.24 -11.55 -43.12
CA GLY A 707 -9.39 -13.01 -43.04
C GLY A 707 -8.09 -13.80 -43.27
N GLU A 708 -6.92 -13.14 -43.25
CA GLU A 708 -5.63 -13.79 -43.51
C GLU A 708 -5.17 -14.63 -42.31
N VAL A 709 -5.38 -15.95 -42.40
CA VAL A 709 -5.10 -16.92 -41.33
C VAL A 709 -3.61 -16.96 -40.94
N ASP A 710 -2.71 -16.75 -41.89
CA ASP A 710 -1.26 -16.73 -41.64
C ASP A 710 -0.88 -15.63 -40.63
N ALA A 711 -1.53 -14.46 -40.70
CA ALA A 711 -1.32 -13.38 -39.72
C ALA A 711 -1.79 -13.77 -38.32
N LEU A 712 -2.88 -14.54 -38.21
CA LEU A 712 -3.36 -15.06 -36.93
C LEU A 712 -2.42 -16.11 -36.34
N ASN A 713 -1.90 -17.01 -37.17
CA ASN A 713 -0.90 -18.00 -36.76
C ASN A 713 0.40 -17.33 -36.29
N GLU A 714 0.87 -16.30 -37.00
CA GLU A 714 2.01 -15.48 -36.59
C GLU A 714 1.73 -14.82 -35.22
N ALA A 715 0.53 -14.24 -35.01
CA ALA A 715 0.15 -13.64 -33.75
C ALA A 715 0.19 -14.61 -32.56
N ILE A 716 -0.31 -15.85 -32.75
CA ILE A 716 -0.28 -16.90 -31.73
C ILE A 716 1.17 -17.27 -31.38
N SER A 717 2.02 -17.45 -32.40
CA SER A 717 3.44 -17.76 -32.20
C SER A 717 4.15 -16.68 -31.39
N LEU A 718 3.95 -15.41 -31.76
CA LEU A 718 4.55 -14.26 -31.06
C LEU A 718 4.06 -14.13 -29.61
N GLN A 719 2.78 -14.43 -29.34
CA GLN A 719 2.23 -14.40 -27.98
C GLN A 719 2.74 -15.55 -27.11
N ARG A 720 2.93 -16.74 -27.67
CA ARG A 720 3.59 -17.86 -26.97
C ARG A 720 5.04 -17.52 -26.61
N GLU A 721 5.77 -16.88 -27.52
CA GLU A 721 7.13 -16.39 -27.23
C GLU A 721 7.13 -15.33 -26.11
N ALA A 722 6.25 -14.32 -26.19
CA ALA A 722 6.14 -13.30 -25.15
C ALA A 722 5.78 -13.89 -23.78
N LEU A 723 4.92 -14.91 -23.75
CA LEU A 723 4.53 -15.61 -22.53
C LEU A 723 5.67 -16.44 -21.94
N ALA A 724 6.48 -17.09 -22.78
CA ALA A 724 7.66 -17.84 -22.36
C ALA A 724 8.73 -16.94 -21.72
N LEU A 725 8.87 -15.70 -22.20
CA LEU A 725 9.78 -14.70 -21.63
C LEU A 725 9.27 -14.08 -20.32
N ARG A 726 8.00 -14.33 -19.93
CA ARG A 726 7.36 -13.78 -18.72
C ARG A 726 6.73 -14.91 -17.89
N PRO A 727 7.56 -15.78 -17.25
CA PRO A 727 7.06 -16.86 -16.40
C PRO A 727 6.29 -16.31 -15.19
N ALA A 728 5.38 -17.11 -14.63
CA ALA A 728 4.66 -16.73 -13.42
C ALA A 728 5.62 -16.65 -12.21
N PRO A 729 5.44 -15.70 -11.28
CA PRO A 729 4.46 -14.61 -11.28
C PRO A 729 5.03 -13.32 -11.91
N HIS A 730 4.61 -12.98 -13.14
CA HIS A 730 4.96 -11.70 -13.78
C HIS A 730 3.74 -10.77 -13.88
N PRO A 731 3.84 -9.47 -13.55
CA PRO A 731 2.71 -8.53 -13.56
C PRO A 731 1.98 -8.41 -14.91
N ASP A 732 2.73 -8.51 -16.00
CA ASP A 732 2.20 -8.38 -17.37
C ASP A 732 1.62 -9.70 -17.92
N ARG A 733 1.81 -10.82 -17.23
CA ARG A 733 1.36 -12.15 -17.66
C ARG A 733 -0.16 -12.22 -17.92
N PRO A 734 -1.06 -11.71 -17.05
CA PRO A 734 -2.51 -11.75 -17.32
C PRO A 734 -2.90 -11.12 -18.66
N SER A 735 -2.24 -10.04 -19.05
CA SER A 735 -2.50 -9.36 -20.32
C SER A 735 -2.06 -10.22 -21.51
N LEU A 736 -0.90 -10.86 -21.41
CA LEU A 736 -0.40 -11.79 -22.43
C LEU A 736 -1.30 -13.02 -22.59
N LEU A 737 -1.72 -13.63 -21.46
CA LEU A 737 -2.65 -14.76 -21.44
C LEU A 737 -3.98 -14.39 -22.10
N THR A 738 -4.54 -13.23 -21.76
CA THR A 738 -5.79 -12.73 -22.34
C THR A 738 -5.66 -12.53 -23.85
N ASN A 739 -4.54 -11.99 -24.31
CA ASN A 739 -4.32 -11.73 -25.74
C ASN A 739 -4.11 -13.03 -26.53
N LEU A 740 -3.41 -14.02 -25.95
CA LEU A 740 -3.26 -15.37 -26.52
C LEU A 740 -4.60 -16.10 -26.59
N ALA A 741 -5.38 -16.07 -25.51
CA ALA A 741 -6.71 -16.67 -25.48
C ALA A 741 -7.63 -16.09 -26.56
N ASN A 742 -7.64 -14.76 -26.75
CA ASN A 742 -8.40 -14.13 -27.83
C ASN A 742 -7.91 -14.52 -29.24
N ALA A 743 -6.62 -14.82 -29.41
CA ALA A 743 -6.07 -15.26 -30.69
C ALA A 743 -6.52 -16.69 -31.01
N LEU A 744 -6.48 -17.56 -30.00
CA LEU A 744 -6.91 -18.96 -30.09
C LEU A 744 -8.43 -19.09 -30.30
N ASP A 745 -9.21 -18.22 -29.67
CA ASP A 745 -10.65 -18.10 -29.92
C ASP A 745 -10.94 -17.69 -31.37
N GLY A 746 -10.20 -16.70 -31.90
CA GLY A 746 -10.29 -16.33 -33.32
C GLY A 746 -9.83 -17.43 -34.28
N LEU A 747 -8.93 -18.32 -33.85
CA LEU A 747 -8.52 -19.48 -34.64
C LEU A 747 -9.64 -20.51 -34.70
N TYR A 748 -10.28 -20.79 -33.56
CA TYR A 748 -11.48 -21.63 -33.50
C TYR A 748 -12.60 -21.08 -34.40
N GLU A 749 -12.88 -19.77 -34.36
CA GLU A 749 -13.86 -19.14 -35.26
C GLU A 749 -13.50 -19.35 -36.75
N CYS A 750 -12.22 -19.41 -37.08
CA CYS A 750 -11.74 -19.58 -38.45
C CYS A 750 -11.90 -21.00 -38.99
N ASN A 751 -11.50 -22.01 -38.20
CA ASN A 751 -11.27 -23.37 -38.69
C ASN A 751 -11.93 -24.47 -37.84
N GLY A 752 -12.62 -24.10 -36.76
CA GLY A 752 -13.27 -25.03 -35.84
C GLY A 752 -12.30 -25.80 -34.94
N ASP A 753 -11.07 -25.34 -34.72
CA ASP A 753 -10.09 -26.03 -33.87
C ASP A 753 -10.51 -26.01 -32.39
N ILE A 754 -11.13 -27.11 -31.96
CA ILE A 754 -11.60 -27.32 -30.58
C ILE A 754 -10.43 -27.32 -29.58
N SER A 755 -9.24 -27.75 -30.00
CA SER A 755 -8.06 -27.72 -29.13
C SER A 755 -7.67 -26.29 -28.80
N ALA A 756 -7.70 -25.39 -29.80
CA ALA A 756 -7.45 -23.97 -29.59
C ALA A 756 -8.50 -23.34 -28.66
N LEU A 757 -9.78 -23.68 -28.81
CA LEU A 757 -10.85 -23.21 -27.91
C LEU A 757 -10.65 -23.69 -26.47
N ASN A 758 -10.29 -24.96 -26.26
CA ASN A 758 -10.00 -25.49 -24.93
C ASN A 758 -8.78 -24.81 -24.29
N GLU A 759 -7.74 -24.54 -25.07
CA GLU A 759 -6.58 -23.76 -24.61
C GLU A 759 -7.00 -22.33 -24.21
N ALA A 760 -7.83 -21.66 -25.02
CA ALA A 760 -8.36 -20.32 -24.70
C ALA A 760 -9.16 -20.31 -23.38
N ILE A 761 -10.01 -21.31 -23.15
CA ILE A 761 -10.76 -21.49 -21.90
C ILE A 761 -9.81 -21.67 -20.71
N SER A 762 -8.79 -22.51 -20.84
CA SER A 762 -7.79 -22.74 -19.79
C SER A 762 -7.03 -21.45 -19.44
N LEU A 763 -6.61 -20.68 -20.44
CA LEU A 763 -5.90 -19.42 -20.26
C LEU A 763 -6.80 -18.35 -19.61
N HIS A 764 -8.08 -18.26 -20.00
CA HIS A 764 -9.03 -17.35 -19.36
C HIS A 764 -9.34 -17.73 -17.90
N CYS A 765 -9.36 -19.03 -17.57
CA CYS A 765 -9.44 -19.50 -16.18
C CYS A 765 -8.20 -19.06 -15.38
N GLU A 766 -6.98 -19.26 -15.91
CA GLU A 766 -5.73 -18.81 -15.28
C GLU A 766 -5.75 -17.28 -15.05
N VAL A 767 -6.27 -16.50 -15.99
CA VAL A 767 -6.44 -15.04 -15.84
C VAL A 767 -7.42 -14.70 -14.72
N LEU A 768 -8.55 -15.42 -14.60
CA LEU A 768 -9.55 -15.16 -13.56
C LEU A 768 -9.05 -15.52 -12.16
N GLU A 769 -8.23 -16.56 -12.02
CA GLU A 769 -7.52 -16.90 -10.78
C GLU A 769 -6.59 -15.75 -10.34
N GLN A 770 -6.01 -15.02 -11.30
CA GLN A 770 -5.14 -13.87 -11.04
C GLN A 770 -5.89 -12.54 -10.85
N GLN A 771 -7.21 -12.52 -11.08
CA GLN A 771 -8.07 -11.33 -11.03
C GLN A 771 -9.29 -11.51 -10.09
N PRO A 772 -9.08 -11.61 -8.76
CA PRO A 772 -10.19 -11.68 -7.81
C PRO A 772 -11.06 -10.41 -7.87
N ALA A 773 -12.35 -10.50 -7.53
CA ALA A 773 -13.20 -9.33 -7.40
C ALA A 773 -12.63 -8.43 -6.27
N PRO A 774 -12.53 -7.09 -6.45
CA PRO A 774 -13.12 -6.24 -7.49
C PRO A 774 -12.13 -5.78 -8.58
N HIS A 775 -11.28 -6.66 -9.11
CA HIS A 775 -10.29 -6.29 -10.12
C HIS A 775 -10.95 -5.57 -11.34
N PRO A 776 -10.46 -4.38 -11.76
CA PRO A 776 -11.11 -3.57 -12.81
C PRO A 776 -11.27 -4.27 -14.16
N ASN A 777 -10.46 -5.29 -14.45
CA ASN A 777 -10.56 -6.08 -15.67
C ASN A 777 -11.23 -7.44 -15.48
N ARG A 778 -11.70 -7.79 -14.28
CA ARG A 778 -12.38 -9.07 -14.02
C ARG A 778 -13.65 -9.21 -14.86
N SER A 779 -14.48 -8.16 -14.93
CA SER A 779 -15.69 -8.15 -15.77
C SER A 779 -15.40 -8.44 -17.24
N ARG A 780 -14.24 -8.01 -17.75
CA ARG A 780 -13.79 -8.31 -19.11
C ARG A 780 -13.39 -9.78 -19.25
N SER A 781 -12.61 -10.31 -18.31
CA SER A 781 -12.17 -11.71 -18.34
C SER A 781 -13.34 -12.68 -18.17
N LEU A 782 -14.31 -12.35 -17.31
CA LEU A 782 -15.56 -13.10 -17.14
C LEU A 782 -16.36 -13.14 -18.45
N ASN A 783 -16.50 -12.00 -19.12
CA ASN A 783 -17.18 -11.93 -20.41
C ASN A 783 -16.48 -12.78 -21.48
N ASN A 784 -15.15 -12.69 -21.57
CA ASN A 784 -14.40 -13.46 -22.56
C ASN A 784 -14.49 -14.97 -22.29
N LEU A 785 -14.38 -15.40 -21.02
CA LEU A 785 -14.58 -16.81 -20.67
C LEU A 785 -16.02 -17.28 -20.98
N ALA A 786 -17.03 -16.44 -20.70
CA ALA A 786 -18.41 -16.75 -21.03
C ALA A 786 -18.60 -16.96 -22.54
N LEU A 787 -18.00 -16.13 -23.39
CA LEU A 787 -18.02 -16.30 -24.85
C LEU A 787 -17.40 -17.63 -25.29
N CYS A 788 -16.20 -17.98 -24.79
CA CYS A 788 -15.57 -19.24 -25.15
C CYS A 788 -16.39 -20.46 -24.66
N LEU A 789 -17.01 -20.39 -23.48
CA LEU A 789 -17.89 -21.44 -22.98
C LEU A 789 -19.18 -21.55 -23.81
N HIS A 790 -19.75 -20.43 -24.26
CA HIS A 790 -20.89 -20.45 -25.17
C HIS A 790 -20.54 -21.10 -26.50
N ALA A 791 -19.37 -20.78 -27.07
CA ALA A 791 -18.85 -21.42 -28.28
C ALA A 791 -18.64 -22.93 -28.09
N LEU A 792 -18.09 -23.35 -26.95
CA LEU A 792 -17.92 -24.77 -26.61
C LEU A 792 -19.27 -25.48 -26.49
N TYR A 793 -20.25 -24.83 -25.86
CA TYR A 793 -21.62 -25.33 -25.79
C TYR A 793 -22.24 -25.47 -27.19
N GLN A 794 -22.03 -24.52 -28.11
CA GLN A 794 -22.56 -24.65 -29.47
C GLN A 794 -22.03 -25.89 -30.18
N HIS A 795 -20.80 -26.28 -29.87
CA HIS A 795 -20.16 -27.47 -30.41
C HIS A 795 -20.62 -28.78 -29.72
N ASN A 796 -20.59 -28.85 -28.39
CA ASN A 796 -20.82 -30.10 -27.64
C ASN A 796 -22.24 -30.27 -27.07
N LYS A 797 -23.05 -29.21 -27.08
CA LYS A 797 -24.39 -29.12 -26.47
C LYS A 797 -24.45 -29.50 -24.98
N ASP A 798 -23.36 -29.34 -24.24
CA ASP A 798 -23.29 -29.61 -22.79
C ASP A 798 -23.98 -28.51 -21.96
N ILE A 799 -25.04 -28.90 -21.27
CA ILE A 799 -25.85 -28.02 -20.43
C ILE A 799 -25.04 -27.45 -19.26
N GLY A 800 -24.09 -28.22 -18.71
CA GLY A 800 -23.22 -27.75 -17.62
C GLY A 800 -22.38 -26.55 -18.03
N THR A 801 -21.80 -26.61 -19.24
CA THR A 801 -21.05 -25.53 -19.87
C THR A 801 -21.91 -24.29 -20.10
N LEU A 802 -23.15 -24.44 -20.59
CA LEU A 802 -24.08 -23.33 -20.80
C LEU A 802 -24.48 -22.64 -19.49
N ASN A 803 -24.78 -23.42 -18.44
CA ASN A 803 -25.11 -22.88 -17.11
C ASN A 803 -23.92 -22.09 -16.52
N LYS A 804 -22.68 -22.59 -16.72
CA LYS A 804 -21.47 -21.89 -16.31
C LYS A 804 -21.28 -20.57 -17.09
N CYS A 805 -21.52 -20.56 -18.40
CA CYS A 805 -21.52 -19.34 -19.22
C CYS A 805 -22.49 -18.28 -18.65
N ILE A 806 -23.74 -18.66 -18.37
CA ILE A 806 -24.76 -17.74 -17.83
C ILE A 806 -24.36 -17.22 -16.45
N SER A 807 -23.86 -18.08 -15.57
CA SER A 807 -23.38 -17.70 -14.23
C SER A 807 -22.27 -16.65 -14.31
N LEU A 808 -21.27 -16.86 -15.16
CA LEU A 808 -20.15 -15.92 -15.34
C LEU A 808 -20.61 -14.61 -15.99
N GLY A 809 -21.54 -14.67 -16.95
CA GLY A 809 -22.15 -13.47 -17.55
C GLY A 809 -22.93 -12.63 -16.53
N ARG A 810 -23.69 -13.26 -15.63
CA ARG A 810 -24.39 -12.59 -14.52
C ARG A 810 -23.42 -11.95 -13.53
N GLU A 811 -22.33 -12.63 -13.17
CA GLU A 811 -21.27 -12.06 -12.33
C GLU A 811 -20.60 -10.87 -13.03
N GLY A 812 -20.29 -10.99 -14.32
CA GLY A 812 -19.73 -9.89 -15.10
C GLY A 812 -20.66 -8.67 -15.13
N LEU A 813 -21.97 -8.91 -15.21
CA LEU A 813 -22.99 -7.86 -15.26
C LEU A 813 -23.16 -7.15 -13.92
N SER A 814 -23.08 -7.87 -12.79
CA SER A 814 -23.15 -7.28 -11.45
C SER A 814 -21.97 -6.37 -11.13
N LEU A 815 -20.81 -6.63 -11.73
CA LEU A 815 -19.61 -5.80 -11.64
C LEU A 815 -19.66 -4.53 -12.54
N CYS A 816 -20.68 -4.38 -13.37
CA CYS A 816 -20.81 -3.30 -14.36
C CYS A 816 -22.20 -2.62 -14.29
N PRO A 817 -22.48 -1.78 -13.28
CA PRO A 817 -23.73 -1.02 -13.22
C PRO A 817 -23.85 -0.03 -14.39
N ALA A 818 -25.08 0.27 -14.85
CA ALA A 818 -25.27 1.29 -15.88
C ALA A 818 -24.82 2.68 -15.37
N PRO A 819 -24.07 3.49 -16.16
CA PRO A 819 -23.77 3.39 -17.59
C PRO A 819 -22.32 2.89 -17.88
N HIS A 820 -21.89 1.79 -17.27
CA HIS A 820 -20.53 1.27 -17.47
C HIS A 820 -20.24 0.90 -18.94
N PRO A 821 -19.14 1.39 -19.57
CA PRO A 821 -18.87 1.19 -21.01
C PRO A 821 -18.81 -0.26 -21.48
N ARG A 822 -18.42 -1.20 -20.59
CA ARG A 822 -18.31 -2.63 -20.91
C ARG A 822 -19.62 -3.41 -20.75
N ARG A 823 -20.64 -2.83 -20.11
CA ARG A 823 -21.92 -3.49 -19.79
C ARG A 823 -22.62 -4.04 -21.03
N ARG A 824 -22.65 -3.24 -22.10
CA ARG A 824 -23.14 -3.59 -23.44
C ARG A 824 -22.70 -4.99 -23.91
N ASN A 825 -21.40 -5.28 -23.83
CA ASN A 825 -20.86 -6.52 -24.41
C ASN A 825 -21.31 -7.74 -23.61
N ILE A 826 -21.44 -7.57 -22.28
CA ILE A 826 -21.93 -8.60 -21.36
C ILE A 826 -23.41 -8.87 -21.58
N LEU A 827 -24.22 -7.82 -21.74
CA LEU A 827 -25.65 -7.94 -22.07
C LEU A 827 -25.85 -8.74 -23.37
N GLN A 828 -25.04 -8.47 -24.39
CA GLN A 828 -25.10 -9.18 -25.67
C GLN A 828 -24.78 -10.67 -25.51
N ALA A 829 -23.64 -11.00 -24.89
CA ALA A 829 -23.20 -12.38 -24.69
C ALA A 829 -24.23 -13.18 -23.86
N LEU A 830 -24.77 -12.56 -22.81
CA LEU A 830 -25.75 -13.18 -21.92
C LEU A 830 -27.10 -13.41 -22.62
N ALA A 831 -27.56 -12.49 -23.47
CA ALA A 831 -28.78 -12.67 -24.26
C ALA A 831 -28.66 -13.84 -25.26
N GLU A 832 -27.48 -14.06 -25.85
CA GLU A 832 -27.22 -15.20 -26.74
C GLU A 832 -27.17 -16.53 -25.97
N ALA A 833 -26.60 -16.52 -24.77
CA ALA A 833 -26.61 -17.67 -23.87
C ALA A 833 -28.03 -18.05 -23.40
N TYR A 834 -28.87 -17.07 -23.05
CA TYR A 834 -30.27 -17.34 -22.70
C TYR A 834 -31.11 -17.83 -23.87
N LEU A 835 -30.94 -17.28 -25.08
CA LEU A 835 -31.58 -17.83 -26.27
C LEU A 835 -31.21 -19.30 -26.47
N SER A 836 -29.93 -19.63 -26.29
CA SER A 836 -29.43 -21.01 -26.39
C SER A 836 -29.99 -21.93 -25.29
N GLN A 837 -30.29 -21.39 -24.11
CA GLN A 837 -30.93 -22.13 -23.01
C GLN A 837 -32.41 -22.36 -23.32
N PHE A 838 -33.11 -21.36 -23.83
CA PHE A 838 -34.50 -21.49 -24.31
C PHE A 838 -34.63 -22.55 -25.41
N GLU A 839 -33.72 -22.57 -26.38
CA GLU A 839 -33.70 -23.59 -27.43
C GLU A 839 -33.57 -25.02 -26.91
N GLN A 840 -33.02 -25.20 -25.69
CA GLN A 840 -32.87 -26.51 -25.05
C GLN A 840 -34.06 -26.89 -24.18
N ASN A 841 -34.59 -25.97 -23.38
CA ASN A 841 -35.57 -26.28 -22.33
C ASN A 841 -36.98 -25.74 -22.60
N GLY A 842 -37.17 -24.89 -23.63
CA GLY A 842 -38.45 -24.28 -23.99
C GLY A 842 -39.01 -23.30 -22.95
N ALA A 843 -38.24 -22.89 -21.95
CA ALA A 843 -38.72 -22.04 -20.86
C ALA A 843 -38.88 -20.59 -21.31
N VAL A 844 -40.14 -20.12 -21.42
CA VAL A 844 -40.48 -18.78 -21.94
C VAL A 844 -39.89 -17.67 -21.05
N GLU A 845 -39.75 -17.91 -19.74
CA GLU A 845 -39.16 -16.95 -18.80
C GLU A 845 -37.70 -16.62 -19.16
N VAL A 846 -36.96 -17.60 -19.68
CA VAL A 846 -35.57 -17.41 -20.12
C VAL A 846 -35.51 -16.58 -21.41
N LEU A 847 -36.50 -16.74 -22.28
CA LEU A 847 -36.64 -15.94 -23.49
C LEU A 847 -37.00 -14.47 -23.16
N ASP A 848 -37.85 -14.25 -22.16
CA ASP A 848 -38.19 -12.90 -21.67
C ASP A 848 -36.97 -12.17 -21.11
N GLU A 849 -36.10 -12.87 -20.37
CA GLU A 849 -34.82 -12.33 -19.90
C GLU A 849 -33.91 -11.94 -21.09
N ALA A 850 -33.81 -12.76 -22.13
CA ALA A 850 -33.04 -12.44 -23.33
C ALA A 850 -33.57 -11.18 -24.06
N ILE A 851 -34.90 -11.02 -24.15
CA ILE A 851 -35.57 -9.86 -24.73
C ILE A 851 -35.28 -8.60 -23.89
N SER A 852 -35.39 -8.70 -22.56
CA SER A 852 -35.09 -7.60 -21.63
C SER A 852 -33.66 -7.08 -21.80
N LEU A 853 -32.68 -7.98 -21.85
CA LEU A 853 -31.28 -7.61 -22.06
C LEU A 853 -31.05 -6.95 -23.44
N ARG A 854 -31.72 -7.43 -24.50
CA ARG A 854 -31.62 -6.82 -25.84
C ARG A 854 -32.26 -5.45 -25.93
N ARG A 855 -33.40 -5.23 -25.26
CA ARG A 855 -34.01 -3.90 -25.11
C ARG A 855 -33.05 -2.94 -24.40
N GLU A 856 -32.38 -3.38 -23.33
CA GLU A 856 -31.36 -2.58 -22.64
C GLU A 856 -30.19 -2.20 -23.57
N VAL A 857 -29.73 -3.12 -24.43
CA VAL A 857 -28.68 -2.82 -25.42
C VAL A 857 -29.10 -1.72 -26.41
N LEU A 858 -30.37 -1.68 -26.83
CA LEU A 858 -30.89 -0.65 -27.74
C LEU A 858 -30.95 0.74 -27.10
N VAL A 859 -31.09 0.84 -25.77
CA VAL A 859 -30.99 2.12 -25.04
C VAL A 859 -29.60 2.75 -25.22
N PHE A 860 -28.53 1.94 -25.32
CA PHE A 860 -27.17 2.44 -25.57
C PHE A 860 -26.91 2.85 -27.02
N ARG A 861 -27.82 2.56 -27.96
CA ARG A 861 -27.64 2.76 -29.41
C ARG A 861 -28.85 3.46 -30.02
N PRO A 862 -28.96 4.81 -29.97
CA PRO A 862 -30.10 5.52 -30.53
C PRO A 862 -30.24 5.36 -32.05
N LEU A 863 -31.42 5.72 -32.59
CA LEU A 863 -31.73 5.72 -34.02
C LEU A 863 -30.61 6.40 -34.84
N GLY A 864 -30.20 5.79 -35.95
CA GLY A 864 -29.10 6.27 -36.82
C GLY A 864 -27.70 5.78 -36.44
N HIS A 865 -27.52 5.04 -35.33
CA HIS A 865 -26.21 4.47 -34.98
C HIS A 865 -25.83 3.31 -35.92
N ARG A 866 -24.62 3.33 -36.51
CA ARG A 866 -24.14 2.37 -37.54
C ARG A 866 -24.22 0.87 -37.20
N TYR A 867 -24.33 0.55 -35.91
CA TYR A 867 -24.43 -0.83 -35.39
C TYR A 867 -25.79 -1.16 -34.78
N ARG A 868 -26.80 -0.28 -34.91
CA ARG A 868 -28.14 -0.49 -34.34
C ARG A 868 -28.91 -1.57 -35.11
N ALA A 869 -28.83 -1.58 -36.44
CA ALA A 869 -29.54 -2.52 -37.30
C ALA A 869 -29.34 -4.00 -36.89
N GLY A 870 -28.10 -4.44 -36.64
CA GLY A 870 -27.86 -5.83 -36.22
C GLY A 870 -28.46 -6.19 -34.86
N HIS A 871 -28.54 -5.24 -33.92
CA HIS A 871 -29.18 -5.46 -32.63
C HIS A 871 -30.71 -5.47 -32.74
N VAL A 872 -31.27 -4.63 -33.63
CA VAL A 872 -32.71 -4.63 -33.95
C VAL A 872 -33.13 -5.94 -34.60
N GLN A 873 -32.37 -6.44 -35.59
CA GLN A 873 -32.59 -7.76 -36.20
C GLN A 873 -32.56 -8.89 -35.16
N SER A 874 -31.62 -8.82 -34.21
CA SER A 874 -31.51 -9.80 -33.13
C SER A 874 -32.72 -9.76 -32.19
N LEU A 875 -33.24 -8.57 -31.87
CA LEU A 875 -34.43 -8.40 -31.02
C LEU A 875 -35.70 -8.89 -31.73
N VAL A 876 -35.88 -8.52 -33.00
CA VAL A 876 -36.98 -9.01 -33.85
C VAL A 876 -37.02 -10.53 -33.85
N ARG A 877 -35.87 -11.19 -34.05
CA ARG A 877 -35.76 -12.65 -34.01
C ARG A 877 -36.22 -13.25 -32.67
N LEU A 878 -35.93 -12.60 -31.53
CA LEU A 878 -36.36 -13.08 -30.22
C LEU A 878 -37.87 -12.91 -30.02
N LEU A 879 -38.43 -11.77 -30.45
CA LEU A 879 -39.86 -11.49 -30.36
C LEU A 879 -40.68 -12.42 -31.25
N GLU A 880 -40.20 -12.70 -32.47
CA GLU A 880 -40.82 -13.70 -33.37
C GLU A 880 -40.82 -15.09 -32.74
N LYS A 881 -39.70 -15.51 -32.12
CA LYS A 881 -39.61 -16.77 -31.39
C LYS A 881 -40.55 -16.84 -30.19
N ARG A 882 -40.75 -15.73 -29.47
CA ARG A 882 -41.68 -15.68 -28.34
C ARG A 882 -43.11 -15.86 -28.83
N ARG A 883 -43.49 -15.12 -29.88
CA ARG A 883 -44.79 -15.23 -30.53
C ARG A 883 -45.08 -16.66 -31.02
N GLU A 884 -44.10 -17.33 -31.64
CA GLU A 884 -44.24 -18.71 -32.10
C GLU A 884 -44.56 -19.69 -30.96
N VAL A 885 -44.02 -19.45 -29.75
CA VAL A 885 -44.18 -20.36 -28.60
C VAL A 885 -45.38 -20.01 -27.72
N THR A 886 -45.71 -18.73 -27.55
CA THR A 886 -46.84 -18.31 -26.70
C THR A 886 -48.16 -18.21 -27.46
N GLY A 887 -48.12 -18.01 -28.78
CA GLY A 887 -49.31 -17.72 -29.60
C GLY A 887 -49.92 -16.35 -29.34
N ASP A 888 -49.22 -15.47 -28.61
CA ASP A 888 -49.68 -14.12 -28.25
C ASP A 888 -49.23 -13.09 -29.29
N ASP A 889 -50.17 -12.27 -29.78
CA ASP A 889 -49.93 -11.20 -30.77
C ASP A 889 -49.48 -9.88 -30.13
N GLN A 890 -49.21 -9.84 -28.82
CA GLN A 890 -48.74 -8.65 -28.12
C GLN A 890 -47.45 -8.04 -28.71
N ASP A 891 -46.61 -8.86 -29.36
CA ASP A 891 -45.32 -8.44 -29.95
C ASP A 891 -45.42 -7.95 -31.41
N CYS A 892 -46.57 -8.12 -32.07
CA CYS A 892 -46.71 -7.85 -33.52
C CYS A 892 -46.41 -6.40 -33.89
N ARG A 893 -46.91 -5.43 -33.11
CA ARG A 893 -46.65 -4.01 -33.36
C ARG A 893 -45.18 -3.64 -33.18
N GLU A 894 -44.52 -4.15 -32.14
CA GLU A 894 -43.10 -3.91 -31.90
C GLU A 894 -42.23 -4.53 -33.00
N ILE A 895 -42.59 -5.72 -33.49
CA ILE A 895 -41.90 -6.36 -34.63
C ILE A 895 -42.07 -5.54 -35.92
N GLU A 896 -43.28 -5.05 -36.22
CA GLU A 896 -43.54 -4.21 -37.39
C GLU A 896 -42.74 -2.89 -37.34
N ASP A 897 -42.75 -2.20 -36.18
CA ASP A 897 -42.01 -0.96 -35.97
C ASP A 897 -40.49 -1.17 -36.13
N LEU A 898 -39.95 -2.23 -35.55
CA LEU A 898 -38.52 -2.56 -35.65
C LEU A 898 -38.13 -3.00 -37.07
N LYS A 899 -39.01 -3.69 -37.81
CA LYS A 899 -38.77 -4.04 -39.22
C LYS A 899 -38.83 -2.82 -40.12
N ALA A 900 -39.74 -1.88 -39.84
CA ALA A 900 -39.78 -0.59 -40.53
C ALA A 900 -38.49 0.21 -40.28
N GLU A 901 -37.95 0.19 -39.04
CA GLU A 901 -36.65 0.79 -38.72
C GLU A 901 -35.50 0.19 -39.54
N LEU A 902 -35.53 -1.11 -39.85
CA LEU A 902 -34.50 -1.77 -40.66
C LEU A 902 -34.62 -1.50 -42.16
N ALA A 903 -35.81 -1.13 -42.63
CA ALA A 903 -36.09 -0.85 -44.04
C ALA A 903 -35.86 0.63 -44.41
N ALA A 904 -35.81 1.51 -43.41
CA ALA A 904 -35.46 2.93 -43.52
C ALA A 904 -33.95 3.15 -43.46
#